data_AF-A0A8S2R1T8-F1
#
_entry.id   AF-A0A8S2R1T8-F1
#
_cell.length_a   1.000
_cell.length_b   1.000
_cell.length_c   1.000
_cell.angle_alpha   90.00
_cell.angle_beta   90.00
_cell.angle_gamma   90.00
#
_symmetry.space_group_name_H-M   'P 1'
#
loop_
_entity.id
_entity.type
_entity.pdbx_description
1 polymer ?
#
loop_
_entity_poly.entity_id
_entity_poly.type
_entity_poly.pdbx_seq_one_letter_code
_entity_poly.pdbx_strand_id
1 'polypeptide(L)'
;MWLDHLVINTVQWFSFTIYLFFCARLALTHVPVASRINVRASLVIGSMTSEDCTDRIDTSSINIRLSQMAIPAVSANSSSGNAGSRSGIVFPAISRSNNMPIRSWTGTGTYPCLNGLMSITNTTLAFFNDTCDRHDVAIQVSQNNNDGQFPVTTSSIFVYNTSQANLIFNGQPNLNVVTPSKCGDMDCDGLKKNLIVDTDGSLFGQPSSVFSQAESLWGSQQHGIGDFRIPRLALTNLTGHRININLTYPYRGISRSNSCSLQPLWGMYMCNSSIDYRMLIIESMDSDTEKRRISPVAIMSNSGYIDLINGPQDQSFCNGYSCKRRISTFMAIIQSRQTYKIFFSSTPPRQTRFRILNADSSIKCVLALQYDSLQHIDVYANTMYIPPTNRDLSAPGLMLDDRPNGVTLSSPSGSNYFDSPCTIQPVLVAYNVEGNVIQKLGSKDRPWQVKASVIGRPNLILPGGIANYSGGQTQYTLFGLPDIGTQQVQFNLIPPDGVNSSFLATTNLTVQTAFVSVTRAILAGQQVNNIYVVNVNETFSVTLMPVDSITLLKLGKIQWGSWTWSANVTLRSLPKLNRYGSLVQSNLSSTNIDLTEGTVTVTNLAINATGMYMLQILMVSSNNDHSIVLLSNGILVKDDTVTLITESDSFSSNITFAGDFDALNSSGKLEEKRTMICNHMINVGMPLISDIIVFKGSVVVTYEADTLAPNVSAAVSKLLSDPGAIPDLTLTSVNMFGRTYIPSSASSSSSGSDTGNVSTNVALIVGLVVGLVGGLLVIFGVVWLYRAHERMISRHRLGVEETDEDKLTGVDANGVASPKLDNHVSSTNLDGIELFSPIFINQTQSKTSNRNLNNFQAAKPVLPSSMMEIIAFD
;
A
#
# COMPACT_ATOMS: atom_id res chain seq x y z
N MET A 1 -4.42 -28.88 18.04
CA MET A 1 -5.67 -29.16 17.32
C MET A 1 -6.15 -27.86 16.68
N TRP A 2 -6.61 -27.86 15.43
CA TRP A 2 -7.17 -26.65 14.79
C TRP A 2 -8.68 -26.69 14.99
N LEU A 3 -9.23 -25.81 15.82
CA LEU A 3 -10.69 -25.62 15.88
C LEU A 3 -11.10 -24.85 14.63
N ASP A 4 -11.92 -25.45 13.76
CA ASP A 4 -12.42 -24.80 12.53
C ASP A 4 -13.72 -24.00 12.76
N HIS A 5 -14.39 -24.20 13.90
CA HIS A 5 -15.68 -23.59 14.24
C HIS A 5 -15.78 -23.21 15.73
N LEU A 6 -16.20 -21.97 16.02
CA LEU A 6 -16.58 -21.51 17.37
C LEU A 6 -18.07 -21.13 17.39
N VAL A 7 -18.84 -21.73 18.30
CA VAL A 7 -20.27 -21.45 18.52
C VAL A 7 -20.46 -20.94 19.95
N ILE A 8 -21.12 -19.79 20.10
CA ILE A 8 -21.37 -19.17 21.41
C ILE A 8 -22.88 -18.99 21.59
N ASN A 9 -23.40 -19.61 22.66
CA ASN A 9 -24.77 -19.42 23.18
C ASN A 9 -24.65 -18.79 24.58
N THR A 10 -25.09 -17.54 24.75
CA THR A 10 -24.93 -16.81 26.03
C THR A 10 -26.17 -15.98 26.38
N VAL A 11 -26.54 -15.99 27.66
CA VAL A 11 -27.46 -15.03 28.30
C VAL A 11 -26.60 -14.21 29.26
N GLN A 12 -26.32 -12.94 28.96
CA GLN A 12 -25.43 -12.10 29.79
C GLN A 12 -26.23 -11.05 30.58
N TRP A 13 -26.00 -11.01 31.89
CA TRP A 13 -26.64 -10.10 32.86
C TRP A 13 -25.66 -9.08 33.48
N PHE A 14 -24.40 -9.05 33.03
CA PHE A 14 -23.36 -8.16 33.56
C PHE A 14 -22.45 -7.61 32.44
N SER A 15 -21.85 -6.43 32.67
CA SER A 15 -21.04 -5.60 31.76
C SER A 15 -19.84 -6.32 31.12
N PHE A 16 -20.08 -7.19 30.14
CA PHE A 16 -19.05 -7.90 29.38
C PHE A 16 -19.21 -7.65 27.89
N THR A 17 -18.13 -7.21 27.25
CA THR A 17 -18.02 -7.12 25.78
C THR A 17 -17.73 -8.49 25.19
N ILE A 18 -18.44 -8.87 24.13
CA ILE A 18 -18.15 -10.08 23.35
C ILE A 18 -17.03 -9.75 22.36
N TYR A 19 -15.79 -10.00 22.80
CA TYR A 19 -14.59 -9.93 21.95
C TYR A 19 -14.23 -11.33 21.44
N LEU A 20 -14.10 -11.47 20.12
CA LEU A 20 -13.88 -12.77 19.48
C LEU A 20 -12.57 -12.78 18.69
N PHE A 21 -11.60 -13.50 19.25
CA PHE A 21 -10.34 -13.82 18.59
C PHE A 21 -10.34 -15.27 18.15
N PHE A 22 -10.04 -15.53 16.88
CA PHE A 22 -9.96 -16.89 16.34
C PHE A 22 -8.56 -17.16 15.79
N CYS A 23 -7.92 -18.19 16.35
CA CYS A 23 -6.60 -18.66 15.93
C CYS A 23 -6.72 -19.48 14.65
N ALA A 24 -6.21 -18.97 13.53
CA ALA A 24 -6.19 -19.73 12.27
C ALA A 24 -4.79 -19.74 11.62
N ARG A 25 -4.68 -20.37 10.44
CA ARG A 25 -3.41 -20.53 9.73
C ARG A 25 -2.79 -19.17 9.38
N LEU A 26 -1.45 -19.17 9.32
CA LEU A 26 -0.66 -18.00 8.94
C LEU A 26 -0.89 -17.64 7.47
N ALA A 27 -1.22 -16.39 7.19
CA ALA A 27 -1.46 -15.90 5.82
C ALA A 27 -0.26 -16.10 4.89
N LEU A 28 0.97 -16.10 5.41
CA LEU A 28 2.21 -16.37 4.65
C LEU A 28 2.24 -17.74 3.97
N THR A 29 1.43 -18.70 4.42
CA THR A 29 1.33 -20.00 3.76
C THR A 29 0.52 -19.93 2.46
N HIS A 30 -0.22 -18.84 2.22
CA HIS A 30 -1.18 -18.68 1.13
C HIS A 30 -2.21 -19.82 1.02
N VAL A 31 -2.47 -20.53 2.12
CA VAL A 31 -3.51 -21.56 2.21
C VAL A 31 -4.75 -20.94 2.86
N PRO A 32 -5.84 -20.70 2.11
CA PRO A 32 -7.07 -20.20 2.69
C PRO A 32 -7.75 -21.30 3.51
N VAL A 33 -7.98 -21.03 4.80
CA VAL A 33 -8.82 -21.87 5.67
C VAL A 33 -10.05 -21.06 6.02
N ALA A 34 -11.23 -21.68 5.86
CA ALA A 34 -12.48 -21.04 6.21
C ALA A 34 -12.61 -20.92 7.74
N SER A 35 -12.38 -19.72 8.26
CA SER A 35 -12.56 -19.42 9.68
C SER A 35 -13.96 -18.82 9.89
N ARG A 36 -14.76 -19.42 10.77
CA ARG A 36 -16.17 -19.05 10.98
C ARG A 36 -16.46 -18.83 12.46
N ILE A 37 -17.03 -17.68 12.77
CA ILE A 37 -17.47 -17.32 14.13
C ILE A 37 -18.99 -17.18 14.11
N ASN A 38 -19.69 -17.88 15.01
CA ASN A 38 -21.15 -17.83 15.09
C ASN A 38 -21.60 -17.36 16.48
N VAL A 39 -22.27 -16.21 16.53
CA VAL A 39 -23.01 -15.73 17.71
C VAL A 39 -24.49 -16.00 17.46
N ARG A 40 -25.10 -16.87 18.27
CA ARG A 40 -26.50 -17.28 18.03
C ARG A 40 -27.30 -17.38 19.31
N ALA A 41 -28.60 -17.11 19.22
CA ALA A 41 -29.53 -17.25 20.35
C ALA A 41 -29.06 -16.50 21.61
N SER A 42 -28.60 -15.26 21.42
CA SER A 42 -27.96 -14.45 22.47
C SER A 42 -28.80 -13.23 22.85
N LEU A 43 -28.69 -12.80 24.11
CA LEU A 43 -29.20 -11.52 24.59
C LEU A 43 -28.01 -10.66 25.04
N VAL A 44 -27.79 -9.54 24.35
CA VAL A 44 -26.70 -8.59 24.61
C VAL A 44 -27.30 -7.28 25.08
N ILE A 45 -26.93 -6.86 26.29
CA ILE A 45 -27.57 -5.75 27.00
C ILE A 45 -26.52 -4.66 27.27
N GLY A 46 -26.87 -3.42 26.93
CA GLY A 46 -26.15 -2.19 27.29
C GLY A 46 -26.52 -1.73 28.71
N SER A 47 -26.81 -0.45 28.90
CA SER A 47 -27.17 0.14 30.20
C SER A 47 -28.68 0.21 30.39
N MET A 48 -29.22 -0.56 31.33
CA MET A 48 -30.67 -0.66 31.56
C MET A 48 -31.21 0.41 32.50
N THR A 49 -30.48 0.73 33.58
CA THR A 49 -30.91 1.69 34.62
C THR A 49 -29.79 2.67 34.97
N SER A 50 -30.10 3.70 35.75
CA SER A 50 -29.07 4.61 36.29
C SER A 50 -28.19 3.97 37.36
N GLU A 51 -28.59 2.83 37.95
CA GLU A 51 -27.72 2.10 38.90
C GLU A 51 -26.53 1.45 38.18
N ASP A 52 -26.70 1.09 36.91
CA ASP A 52 -25.64 0.58 36.03
C ASP A 52 -24.51 1.59 35.83
N CYS A 53 -24.72 2.88 36.10
CA CYS A 53 -23.68 3.92 36.03
C CYS A 53 -22.55 3.71 37.06
N THR A 54 -22.82 2.93 38.12
CA THR A 54 -21.87 2.68 39.21
C THR A 54 -21.08 1.40 39.03
N ASP A 55 -21.34 0.65 37.94
CA ASP A 55 -20.61 -0.57 37.64
C ASP A 55 -19.10 -0.29 37.51
N ARG A 56 -18.31 -1.13 38.15
CA ARG A 56 -16.86 -1.10 38.06
C ARG A 56 -16.38 -2.49 37.74
N ILE A 57 -15.52 -2.57 36.73
CA ILE A 57 -14.82 -3.81 36.41
C ILE A 57 -13.78 -4.04 37.51
N ASP A 58 -13.86 -5.19 38.18
CA ASP A 58 -12.87 -5.58 39.18
C ASP A 58 -11.55 -5.99 38.49
N THR A 59 -10.57 -5.09 38.52
CA THR A 59 -9.27 -5.27 37.88
C THR A 59 -8.26 -6.02 38.76
N SER A 60 -8.70 -6.57 39.91
CA SER A 60 -7.84 -7.33 40.81
C SER A 60 -7.28 -8.59 40.13
N SER A 61 -8.06 -9.21 39.24
CA SER A 61 -7.62 -10.31 38.41
C SER A 61 -6.76 -9.84 37.24
N ILE A 62 -5.58 -10.43 37.08
CA ILE A 62 -4.70 -10.20 35.93
C ILE A 62 -5.42 -10.43 34.60
N ASN A 63 -6.27 -11.45 34.53
CA ASN A 63 -7.04 -11.77 33.32
C ASN A 63 -8.08 -10.68 33.05
N ILE A 64 -8.79 -10.20 34.07
CA ILE A 64 -9.76 -9.11 33.90
C ILE A 64 -9.03 -7.82 33.53
N ARG A 65 -7.88 -7.53 34.12
CA ARG A 65 -7.05 -6.36 33.78
C ARG A 65 -6.55 -6.40 32.34
N LEU A 66 -6.08 -7.57 31.86
CA LEU A 66 -5.62 -7.75 30.48
C LEU A 66 -6.79 -7.78 29.48
N SER A 67 -7.97 -8.26 29.89
CA SER A 67 -9.22 -8.13 29.14
C SER A 67 -9.78 -6.71 29.17
N GLN A 68 -9.49 -5.91 30.20
CA GLN A 68 -9.88 -4.50 30.26
C GLN A 68 -9.06 -3.66 29.26
N MET A 69 -7.78 -3.98 29.09
CA MET A 69 -6.98 -3.45 27.96
C MET A 69 -7.55 -3.88 26.59
N ALA A 70 -8.45 -4.85 26.57
CA ALA A 70 -9.16 -5.33 25.40
C ALA A 70 -10.56 -4.75 25.22
N ILE A 71 -11.04 -3.89 26.12
CA ILE A 71 -12.25 -3.12 25.89
C ILE A 71 -11.91 -2.11 24.80
N PRO A 72 -12.53 -2.21 23.60
CA PRO A 72 -12.25 -1.26 22.56
C PRO A 72 -12.82 0.09 23.00
N ALA A 73 -11.98 1.12 23.10
CA ALA A 73 -12.45 2.48 23.34
C ALA A 73 -13.50 2.81 22.27
N VAL A 74 -14.69 3.23 22.69
CA VAL A 74 -15.78 3.62 21.77
C VAL A 74 -15.49 4.99 21.11
N SER A 75 -14.25 5.49 21.17
CA SER A 75 -13.84 6.70 20.48
C SER A 75 -12.37 6.67 20.07
N ALA A 76 -12.08 7.25 18.89
CA ALA A 76 -10.72 7.56 18.45
C ALA A 76 -10.16 8.83 19.13
N ASN A 77 -11.03 9.64 19.75
CA ASN A 77 -10.66 10.81 20.55
C ASN A 77 -10.81 10.48 22.05
N SER A 78 -9.70 10.51 22.78
CA SER A 78 -9.66 10.32 24.24
C SER A 78 -10.49 11.34 25.04
N SER A 79 -10.99 12.40 24.39
CA SER A 79 -11.82 13.44 25.00
C SER A 79 -13.33 13.16 24.99
N SER A 80 -13.82 12.18 24.21
CA SER A 80 -15.24 11.77 24.20
C SER A 80 -15.47 10.35 24.71
N GLY A 81 -14.40 9.57 24.85
CA GLY A 81 -14.44 8.24 25.46
C GLY A 81 -14.32 8.36 26.97
N ASN A 82 -15.38 8.78 27.64
CA ASN A 82 -15.40 8.74 29.09
C ASN A 82 -15.14 7.29 29.56
N ALA A 83 -14.35 7.16 30.62
CA ALA A 83 -14.08 5.88 31.26
C ALA A 83 -15.43 5.16 31.57
N GLY A 84 -15.67 4.01 30.95
CA GLY A 84 -16.84 3.16 31.25
C GLY A 84 -17.83 2.91 30.10
N SER A 85 -17.61 3.44 28.90
CA SER A 85 -18.46 3.10 27.72
C SER A 85 -18.46 1.60 27.41
N ARG A 86 -19.63 1.03 27.12
CA ARG A 86 -19.82 -0.41 26.87
C ARG A 86 -19.84 -0.72 25.37
N SER A 87 -19.32 -1.89 25.03
CA SER A 87 -19.40 -2.45 23.68
C SER A 87 -20.08 -3.81 23.75
N GLY A 88 -21.08 -4.05 22.90
CA GLY A 88 -21.81 -5.31 22.85
C GLY A 88 -20.99 -6.40 22.16
N ILE A 89 -21.02 -6.41 20.83
CA ILE A 89 -20.34 -7.38 19.97
C ILE A 89 -19.26 -6.69 19.16
N VAL A 90 -18.03 -7.20 19.23
CA VAL A 90 -16.90 -6.63 18.47
C VAL A 90 -16.64 -7.44 17.20
N PHE A 91 -16.25 -6.75 16.13
CA PHE A 91 -15.83 -7.37 14.87
C PHE A 91 -14.75 -8.46 15.08
N PRO A 92 -14.73 -9.48 14.21
CA PRO A 92 -13.88 -10.64 14.41
C PRO A 92 -12.40 -10.32 14.11
N ALA A 93 -11.52 -10.60 15.07
CA ALA A 93 -10.08 -10.62 14.87
C ALA A 93 -9.63 -12.06 14.59
N ILE A 94 -9.29 -12.37 13.33
CA ILE A 94 -8.92 -13.72 12.91
C ILE A 94 -7.47 -13.69 12.43
N SER A 95 -6.57 -14.18 13.28
CA SER A 95 -5.12 -14.23 13.02
C SER A 95 -4.50 -15.41 13.77
N ARG A 96 -3.23 -15.76 13.53
CA ARG A 96 -2.62 -16.94 14.15
C ARG A 96 -2.34 -16.76 15.65
N SER A 97 -1.97 -15.56 16.08
CA SER A 97 -1.67 -15.29 17.49
C SER A 97 -1.79 -13.80 17.78
N ASN A 98 -2.23 -13.51 18.99
CA ASN A 98 -2.11 -12.22 19.67
C ASN A 98 -1.30 -12.33 20.98
N ASN A 99 -0.69 -13.50 21.25
CA ASN A 99 0.04 -13.83 22.48
C ASN A 99 -0.78 -13.68 23.77
N MET A 100 -2.11 -13.87 23.70
CA MET A 100 -2.94 -14.04 24.90
C MET A 100 -2.56 -15.34 25.65
N PRO A 101 -2.71 -15.39 26.99
CA PRO A 101 -3.21 -14.34 27.86
C PRO A 101 -2.13 -13.35 28.33
N ILE A 102 -0.88 -13.43 27.85
CA ILE A 102 0.25 -12.62 28.35
C ILE A 102 0.19 -11.17 27.80
N ARG A 103 -0.49 -10.97 26.66
CA ARG A 103 -0.78 -9.67 26.06
C ARG A 103 -2.28 -9.34 26.12
N SER A 104 -2.63 -8.11 25.74
CA SER A 104 -4.03 -7.68 25.59
C SER A 104 -4.77 -8.67 24.69
N TRP A 105 -6.04 -8.92 25.00
CA TRP A 105 -6.89 -9.73 24.12
C TRP A 105 -7.19 -8.98 22.81
N THR A 106 -7.10 -7.64 22.79
CA THR A 106 -7.23 -6.86 21.54
C THR A 106 -5.95 -6.80 20.73
N GLY A 107 -6.13 -6.64 19.42
CA GLY A 107 -5.06 -6.49 18.45
C GLY A 107 -4.60 -7.82 17.87
N THR A 108 -3.80 -7.74 16.82
CA THR A 108 -3.22 -8.90 16.13
C THR A 108 -1.71 -8.87 16.30
N GLY A 109 -1.11 -9.99 16.67
CA GLY A 109 0.35 -10.17 16.72
C GLY A 109 0.92 -10.85 15.48
N THR A 110 0.06 -11.11 14.49
CA THR A 110 0.35 -11.78 13.23
C THR A 110 -0.57 -11.24 12.15
N TYR A 111 -0.27 -11.49 10.87
CA TYR A 111 -1.13 -11.04 9.78
C TYR A 111 -2.56 -11.61 9.90
N PRO A 112 -3.58 -10.84 9.48
CA PRO A 112 -4.93 -11.36 9.31
C PRO A 112 -4.93 -12.59 8.41
N CYS A 113 -5.82 -13.54 8.67
CA CYS A 113 -5.95 -14.74 7.83
C CYS A 113 -6.51 -14.40 6.43
N LEU A 114 -6.86 -15.42 5.63
CA LEU A 114 -7.26 -15.22 4.23
C LEU A 114 -8.76 -15.43 3.95
N ASN A 115 -9.52 -16.02 4.88
CA ASN A 115 -10.93 -16.34 4.69
C ASN A 115 -11.70 -16.41 6.02
N GLY A 116 -12.13 -15.25 6.50
CA GLY A 116 -12.94 -15.12 7.71
C GLY A 116 -14.38 -14.69 7.45
N LEU A 117 -15.27 -15.06 8.37
CA LEU A 117 -16.65 -14.57 8.46
C LEU A 117 -17.15 -14.67 9.90
N MET A 118 -17.88 -13.67 10.35
CA MET A 118 -18.70 -13.73 11.56
C MET A 118 -20.19 -13.68 11.21
N SER A 119 -20.99 -14.54 11.82
CA SER A 119 -22.45 -14.55 11.66
C SER A 119 -23.14 -14.33 13.01
N ILE A 120 -24.01 -13.34 13.07
CA ILE A 120 -24.85 -13.01 14.25
C ILE A 120 -26.29 -13.34 13.88
N THR A 121 -26.90 -14.30 14.57
CA THR A 121 -28.25 -14.79 14.21
C THR A 121 -29.13 -15.02 15.42
N ASN A 122 -30.41 -14.63 15.37
CA ASN A 122 -31.33 -14.83 16.50
C ASN A 122 -30.76 -14.18 17.79
N THR A 123 -30.44 -12.89 17.72
CA THR A 123 -29.77 -12.17 18.81
C THR A 123 -30.54 -10.91 19.14
N THR A 124 -30.79 -10.67 20.43
CA THR A 124 -31.38 -9.42 20.91
C THR A 124 -30.28 -8.45 21.31
N LEU A 125 -30.31 -7.24 20.75
CA LEU A 125 -29.47 -6.10 21.11
C LEU A 125 -30.33 -5.10 21.86
N ALA A 126 -30.08 -4.92 23.16
CA ALA A 126 -30.97 -4.13 24.01
C ALA A 126 -30.21 -3.05 24.80
N PHE A 127 -30.82 -1.88 24.97
CA PHE A 127 -30.35 -0.83 25.89
C PHE A 127 -28.98 -0.20 25.58
N PHE A 128 -28.56 -0.13 24.32
CA PHE A 128 -27.36 0.63 23.93
C PHE A 128 -27.72 2.10 23.65
N ASN A 129 -27.40 2.98 24.61
CA ASN A 129 -27.75 4.40 24.57
C ASN A 129 -26.68 5.25 25.26
N ASP A 130 -26.76 6.57 25.07
CA ASP A 130 -25.91 7.54 25.76
C ASP A 130 -26.43 7.78 27.18
N THR A 131 -25.88 7.04 28.14
CA THR A 131 -26.31 7.07 29.54
C THR A 131 -25.09 7.20 30.44
N CYS A 132 -25.21 7.85 31.60
CA CYS A 132 -24.11 7.99 32.55
C CYS A 132 -22.86 8.73 32.00
N ASP A 133 -23.05 9.67 31.07
CA ASP A 133 -21.97 10.30 30.29
C ASP A 133 -21.10 9.29 29.51
N ARG A 134 -21.64 8.11 29.17
CA ARG A 134 -20.97 7.05 28.41
C ARG A 134 -21.67 6.84 27.08
N HIS A 135 -20.92 6.36 26.09
CA HIS A 135 -21.43 6.07 24.75
C HIS A 135 -21.43 4.55 24.52
N ASP A 136 -22.55 3.89 24.85
CA ASP A 136 -22.65 2.44 24.73
C ASP A 136 -22.99 2.03 23.30
N VAL A 137 -22.28 1.06 22.71
CA VAL A 137 -22.50 0.64 21.32
C VAL A 137 -22.77 -0.85 21.19
N ALA A 138 -23.77 -1.21 20.38
CA ALA A 138 -24.21 -2.59 20.21
C ALA A 138 -23.23 -3.44 19.39
N ILE A 139 -22.77 -2.95 18.24
CA ILE A 139 -21.78 -3.62 17.37
C ILE A 139 -20.61 -2.68 17.09
N GLN A 140 -19.39 -3.11 17.36
CA GLN A 140 -18.22 -2.25 17.24
C GLN A 140 -17.12 -2.87 16.38
N VAL A 141 -16.56 -2.11 15.46
CA VAL A 141 -15.31 -2.48 14.77
C VAL A 141 -14.17 -2.52 15.79
N SER A 142 -13.28 -3.51 15.74
CA SER A 142 -12.17 -3.62 16.68
C SER A 142 -11.16 -2.48 16.47
N GLN A 143 -11.23 -1.46 17.33
CA GLN A 143 -10.44 -0.22 17.20
C GLN A 143 -8.93 -0.42 17.32
N ASN A 144 -8.51 -1.49 18.01
CA ASN A 144 -7.11 -1.83 18.20
C ASN A 144 -6.57 -2.79 17.12
N ASN A 145 -7.41 -3.25 16.18
CA ASN A 145 -6.97 -4.07 15.05
C ASN A 145 -6.73 -3.19 13.82
N ASN A 146 -5.46 -2.76 13.65
CA ASN A 146 -5.08 -1.87 12.56
C ASN A 146 -5.02 -2.57 11.19
N ASP A 147 -4.83 -3.90 11.13
CA ASP A 147 -4.48 -4.58 9.87
C ASP A 147 -5.69 -4.83 8.98
N GLY A 148 -6.59 -5.70 9.44
CA GLY A 148 -7.69 -6.23 8.65
C GLY A 148 -8.66 -7.00 9.53
N GLN A 149 -9.94 -6.86 9.23
CA GLN A 149 -11.06 -7.47 9.95
C GLN A 149 -12.00 -8.09 8.93
N PHE A 150 -12.73 -9.13 9.32
CA PHE A 150 -13.55 -9.89 8.38
C PHE A 150 -15.02 -9.45 8.38
N PRO A 151 -15.75 -9.70 7.27
CA PRO A 151 -17.16 -9.35 7.18
C PRO A 151 -18.01 -9.98 8.30
N VAL A 152 -19.06 -9.25 8.69
CA VAL A 152 -20.10 -9.69 9.61
C VAL A 152 -21.41 -9.85 8.83
N THR A 153 -22.13 -10.95 9.02
CA THR A 153 -23.48 -11.15 8.47
C THR A 153 -24.49 -11.21 9.59
N THR A 154 -25.62 -10.52 9.47
CA THR A 154 -26.70 -10.51 10.46
C THR A 154 -28.01 -11.05 9.89
N SER A 155 -28.78 -11.73 10.74
CA SER A 155 -30.17 -12.13 10.48
C SER A 155 -30.91 -12.37 11.80
N SER A 156 -32.24 -12.24 11.80
CA SER A 156 -33.09 -12.46 12.98
C SER A 156 -32.60 -11.70 14.22
N ILE A 157 -32.21 -10.44 14.04
CA ILE A 157 -31.81 -9.54 15.11
C ILE A 157 -33.05 -8.86 15.70
N PHE A 158 -33.13 -8.77 17.02
CA PHE A 158 -34.15 -7.97 17.69
C PHE A 158 -33.51 -6.78 18.39
N VAL A 159 -33.76 -5.57 17.89
CA VAL A 159 -33.25 -4.34 18.50
C VAL A 159 -34.30 -3.79 19.46
N TYR A 160 -33.93 -3.63 20.74
CA TYR A 160 -34.85 -3.14 21.78
C TYR A 160 -34.25 -1.95 22.53
N ASN A 161 -35.00 -0.84 22.62
CA ASN A 161 -34.60 0.35 23.37
C ASN A 161 -33.12 0.75 23.15
N THR A 162 -32.68 0.75 21.90
CA THR A 162 -31.30 1.06 21.49
C THR A 162 -31.38 2.20 20.49
N SER A 163 -30.63 3.27 20.75
CA SER A 163 -30.53 4.42 19.86
C SER A 163 -29.89 4.00 18.54
N GLN A 164 -30.40 4.52 17.41
CA GLN A 164 -29.84 4.28 16.08
C GLN A 164 -28.36 4.67 16.02
N ALA A 165 -27.97 5.77 16.67
CA ALA A 165 -26.59 6.25 16.72
C ALA A 165 -25.63 5.24 17.40
N ASN A 166 -26.16 4.41 18.28
CA ASN A 166 -25.44 3.49 19.15
C ASN A 166 -25.48 2.05 18.62
N LEU A 167 -26.07 1.82 17.45
CA LEU A 167 -26.09 0.48 16.85
C LEU A 167 -24.70 0.04 16.41
N ILE A 168 -23.97 0.91 15.71
CA ILE A 168 -22.68 0.59 15.12
C ILE A 168 -21.67 1.69 15.40
N PHE A 169 -20.44 1.29 15.68
CA PHE A 169 -19.31 2.21 15.75
C PHE A 169 -18.09 1.69 14.98
N ASN A 170 -17.62 2.51 14.04
CA ASN A 170 -16.33 2.38 13.40
C ASN A 170 -15.55 3.69 13.55
N GLY A 171 -14.51 3.68 14.39
CA GLY A 171 -13.61 4.81 14.57
C GLY A 171 -12.65 5.02 13.39
N GLN A 172 -11.72 5.95 13.59
CA GLN A 172 -10.76 6.39 12.59
C GLN A 172 -9.42 5.64 12.70
N PRO A 173 -8.70 5.43 11.58
CA PRO A 173 -7.36 4.86 11.59
C PRO A 173 -6.41 5.54 12.60
N ASN A 174 -5.61 4.73 13.30
CA ASN A 174 -4.67 5.22 14.28
C ASN A 174 -3.41 5.80 13.63
N LEU A 175 -3.21 7.12 13.74
CA LEU A 175 -2.05 7.80 13.16
C LEU A 175 -0.71 7.28 13.71
N ASN A 176 -0.68 6.79 14.96
CA ASN A 176 0.56 6.35 15.62
C ASN A 176 1.19 5.11 14.96
N VAL A 177 0.45 4.36 14.16
CA VAL A 177 0.96 3.20 13.42
C VAL A 177 1.34 3.53 11.97
N VAL A 178 1.19 4.79 11.54
CA VAL A 178 1.72 5.29 10.26
C VAL A 178 3.21 5.58 10.41
N THR A 179 3.99 4.51 10.55
CA THR A 179 5.44 4.56 10.71
C THR A 179 6.12 3.45 9.90
N PRO A 180 7.41 3.61 9.53
CA PRO A 180 8.13 2.62 8.75
C PRO A 180 8.10 1.19 9.32
N SER A 181 8.12 1.05 10.65
CA SER A 181 8.09 -0.24 11.36
C SER A 181 6.69 -0.83 11.55
N LYS A 182 5.65 -0.19 10.99
CA LYS A 182 4.24 -0.59 11.11
C LYS A 182 3.55 -0.50 9.76
N CYS A 183 2.66 0.47 9.55
CA CYS A 183 1.88 0.62 8.31
C CYS A 183 2.66 1.31 7.18
N GLY A 184 3.90 1.73 7.43
CA GLY A 184 4.71 2.49 6.48
C GLY A 184 4.38 3.98 6.53
N ASP A 185 3.97 4.53 5.39
CA ASP A 185 3.71 5.97 5.19
C ASP A 185 2.24 6.23 4.78
N MET A 186 1.35 5.33 5.16
CA MET A 186 -0.10 5.37 4.94
C MET A 186 -0.82 4.57 6.05
N ASP A 187 -2.07 4.92 6.37
CA ASP A 187 -2.92 4.14 7.27
C ASP A 187 -2.94 2.64 6.90
N CYS A 188 -3.01 1.77 7.91
CA CYS A 188 -3.46 0.40 7.68
C CYS A 188 -4.97 0.34 7.47
N ASP A 189 -5.45 -0.78 6.92
CA ASP A 189 -6.81 -0.90 6.39
C ASP A 189 -7.87 -1.43 7.38
N GLY A 190 -7.47 -1.80 8.59
CA GLY A 190 -8.33 -2.47 9.57
C GLY A 190 -9.57 -1.66 9.99
N LEU A 191 -9.50 -0.33 9.98
CA LEU A 191 -10.65 0.55 10.24
C LEU A 191 -11.30 1.12 8.97
N LYS A 192 -10.75 0.78 7.79
CA LYS A 192 -11.15 1.33 6.50
C LYS A 192 -11.90 0.33 5.62
N LYS A 193 -11.86 -0.97 5.95
CA LYS A 193 -12.36 -2.07 5.09
C LYS A 193 -13.32 -3.02 5.82
N ASN A 194 -14.18 -2.49 6.68
CA ASN A 194 -15.16 -3.28 7.42
C ASN A 194 -16.49 -3.37 6.65
N LEU A 195 -17.17 -4.51 6.76
CA LEU A 195 -18.42 -4.79 6.07
C LEU A 195 -19.38 -5.56 7.00
N ILE A 196 -20.61 -5.07 7.12
CA ILE A 196 -21.76 -5.76 7.71
C ILE A 196 -22.79 -5.98 6.60
N VAL A 197 -23.34 -7.19 6.51
CA VAL A 197 -24.44 -7.53 5.60
C VAL A 197 -25.62 -8.00 6.42
N ASP A 198 -26.66 -7.19 6.48
CA ASP A 198 -27.94 -7.56 7.08
C ASP A 198 -28.84 -8.19 6.04
N THR A 199 -28.99 -9.51 6.16
CA THR A 199 -29.55 -10.35 5.09
C THR A 199 -31.07 -10.35 5.05
N ASP A 200 -31.74 -10.11 6.17
CA ASP A 200 -33.20 -10.11 6.29
C ASP A 200 -33.78 -8.77 6.78
N GLY A 201 -32.93 -7.78 7.06
CA GLY A 201 -33.36 -6.44 7.48
C GLY A 201 -33.73 -6.34 8.94
N SER A 202 -33.52 -7.39 9.72
CA SER A 202 -33.85 -7.43 11.15
C SER A 202 -33.01 -6.46 11.99
N LEU A 203 -31.80 -6.10 11.55
CA LEU A 203 -30.95 -5.12 12.25
C LEU A 203 -31.27 -3.68 11.84
N PHE A 204 -31.51 -3.42 10.55
CA PHE A 204 -31.65 -2.04 10.04
C PHE A 204 -33.07 -1.66 9.58
N GLY A 205 -34.06 -2.53 9.80
CA GLY A 205 -35.44 -2.37 9.33
C GLY A 205 -35.64 -2.73 7.85
N GLN A 206 -34.56 -2.94 7.10
CA GLN A 206 -34.57 -3.44 5.72
C GLN A 206 -33.23 -4.10 5.38
N PRO A 207 -33.20 -5.13 4.51
CA PRO A 207 -31.95 -5.78 4.17
C PRO A 207 -30.98 -4.77 3.57
N SER A 208 -29.74 -4.72 4.09
CA SER A 208 -28.78 -3.65 3.83
C SER A 208 -27.34 -4.12 3.91
N SER A 209 -26.44 -3.45 3.19
CA SER A 209 -24.99 -3.57 3.37
C SER A 209 -24.44 -2.30 3.99
N VAL A 210 -23.62 -2.43 5.03
CA VAL A 210 -23.00 -1.31 5.74
C VAL A 210 -21.48 -1.46 5.70
N PHE A 211 -20.74 -0.47 5.22
CA PHE A 211 -19.27 -0.55 5.13
C PHE A 211 -18.56 0.77 5.51
N SER A 212 -17.29 0.67 5.90
CA SER A 212 -16.48 1.80 6.38
C SER A 212 -16.45 3.01 5.44
N GLN A 213 -16.42 4.21 6.01
CA GLN A 213 -16.07 5.44 5.28
C GLN A 213 -14.56 5.49 5.03
N ALA A 214 -14.07 4.79 4.01
CA ALA A 214 -12.65 4.65 3.72
C ALA A 214 -11.93 5.98 3.38
N GLU A 215 -12.67 6.98 2.93
CA GLU A 215 -12.14 8.28 2.47
C GLU A 215 -12.19 9.41 3.50
N SER A 216 -12.59 9.16 4.75
CA SER A 216 -12.76 10.19 5.80
C SER A 216 -11.57 11.14 5.99
N LEU A 217 -10.35 10.67 5.73
CA LEU A 217 -9.09 11.40 5.91
C LEU A 217 -8.40 11.77 4.58
N TRP A 218 -9.11 11.64 3.45
CA TRP A 218 -8.54 11.85 2.12
C TRP A 218 -7.93 13.26 1.97
N GLY A 219 -6.68 13.33 1.53
CA GLY A 219 -5.90 14.56 1.43
C GLY A 219 -4.96 14.79 2.62
N SER A 220 -5.09 14.02 3.71
CA SER A 220 -4.17 14.10 4.84
C SER A 220 -2.80 13.52 4.50
N GLN A 221 -1.77 14.37 4.56
CA GLN A 221 -0.38 13.95 4.38
C GLN A 221 0.10 13.07 5.53
N GLN A 222 -0.33 13.35 6.77
CA GLN A 222 0.06 12.59 7.97
C GLN A 222 -0.46 11.15 7.91
N HIS A 223 -1.70 10.96 7.47
CA HIS A 223 -2.30 9.64 7.27
C HIS A 223 -1.90 8.99 5.94
N GLY A 224 -1.16 9.71 5.09
CA GLY A 224 -0.64 9.21 3.83
C GLY A 224 -1.72 8.74 2.86
N ILE A 225 -2.89 9.38 2.86
CA ILE A 225 -4.02 9.06 1.99
C ILE A 225 -4.41 10.29 1.17
N GLY A 226 -4.51 10.15 -0.15
CA GLY A 226 -4.92 11.23 -1.04
C GLY A 226 -4.53 10.98 -2.49
N ASP A 227 -4.86 11.92 -3.37
CA ASP A 227 -4.59 11.81 -4.81
C ASP A 227 -3.09 11.64 -5.11
N PHE A 228 -2.22 12.20 -4.26
CA PHE A 228 -0.75 12.06 -4.33
C PHE A 228 -0.25 10.62 -4.13
N ARG A 229 -1.13 9.69 -3.71
CA ARG A 229 -0.85 8.26 -3.50
C ARG A 229 -1.44 7.36 -4.56
N ILE A 230 -2.22 7.90 -5.50
CA ILE A 230 -2.73 7.12 -6.62
C ILE A 230 -1.53 6.62 -7.45
N PRO A 231 -1.44 5.30 -7.74
CA PRO A 231 -0.36 4.75 -8.56
C PRO A 231 -0.18 5.50 -9.87
N ARG A 232 1.07 5.74 -10.28
CA ARG A 232 1.37 6.55 -11.48
C ARG A 232 0.71 5.99 -12.75
N LEU A 233 0.69 4.66 -12.91
CA LEU A 233 0.05 4.00 -14.04
C LEU A 233 -1.46 4.26 -14.11
N ALA A 234 -2.12 4.43 -12.95
CA ALA A 234 -3.54 4.80 -12.90
C ALA A 234 -3.79 6.24 -13.36
N LEU A 235 -2.76 7.09 -13.37
CA LEU A 235 -2.84 8.50 -13.78
C LEU A 235 -2.59 8.70 -15.27
N THR A 236 -2.40 7.64 -16.05
CA THR A 236 -2.12 7.68 -17.48
C THR A 236 -3.12 6.84 -18.26
N ASN A 237 -3.55 7.31 -19.44
CA ASN A 237 -4.34 6.49 -20.34
C ASN A 237 -3.43 5.56 -21.16
N LEU A 238 -4.03 4.71 -22.00
CA LEU A 238 -3.30 3.78 -22.88
C LEU A 238 -2.37 4.48 -23.89
N THR A 239 -2.54 5.79 -24.10
CA THR A 239 -1.68 6.61 -24.97
C THR A 239 -0.57 7.35 -24.19
N GLY A 240 -0.39 7.06 -22.90
CA GLY A 240 0.61 7.70 -22.04
C GLY A 240 0.26 9.12 -21.58
N HIS A 241 -0.85 9.69 -22.05
CA HIS A 241 -1.34 10.99 -21.61
C HIS A 241 -1.88 10.91 -20.19
N ARG A 242 -1.54 11.91 -19.39
CA ARG A 242 -2.07 12.03 -18.03
C ARG A 242 -3.60 12.18 -18.08
N ILE A 243 -4.31 11.32 -17.38
CA ILE A 243 -5.75 11.47 -17.19
C ILE A 243 -6.02 12.45 -16.05
N ASN A 244 -6.99 13.33 -16.26
CA ASN A 244 -7.51 14.13 -15.17
C ASN A 244 -8.42 13.26 -14.29
N ILE A 245 -7.87 12.77 -13.18
CA ILE A 245 -8.58 11.91 -12.24
C ILE A 245 -9.83 12.59 -11.68
N ASN A 246 -9.82 13.90 -11.45
CA ASN A 246 -10.98 14.60 -10.92
C ASN A 246 -12.18 14.60 -11.87
N LEU A 247 -11.94 14.45 -13.18
CA LEU A 247 -12.99 14.33 -14.19
C LEU A 247 -13.39 12.87 -14.41
N THR A 248 -12.40 11.97 -14.50
CA THR A 248 -12.64 10.56 -14.89
C THR A 248 -13.13 9.71 -13.73
N TYR A 249 -12.64 10.02 -12.53
CA TYR A 249 -12.99 9.34 -11.28
C TYR A 249 -13.21 10.39 -10.17
N PRO A 250 -14.34 11.11 -10.19
CA PRO A 250 -14.59 12.22 -9.27
C PRO A 250 -14.81 11.80 -7.82
N TYR A 251 -15.08 10.51 -7.54
CA TYR A 251 -15.47 10.05 -6.21
C TYR A 251 -14.34 9.28 -5.51
N ARG A 252 -14.27 9.40 -4.18
CA ARG A 252 -13.22 8.77 -3.34
C ARG A 252 -13.81 7.72 -2.40
N GLY A 253 -12.98 6.73 -2.08
CA GLY A 253 -13.30 5.62 -1.20
C GLY A 253 -13.96 4.45 -1.93
N ILE A 254 -14.58 3.56 -1.14
CA ILE A 254 -15.23 2.35 -1.62
C ILE A 254 -16.34 2.72 -2.62
N SER A 255 -16.29 2.10 -3.80
CA SER A 255 -17.29 2.27 -4.86
C SER A 255 -18.67 1.99 -4.33
N ARG A 256 -19.62 2.88 -4.61
CA ARG A 256 -20.97 2.79 -4.07
C ARG A 256 -22.02 3.36 -5.00
N SER A 257 -23.27 2.92 -4.81
CA SER A 257 -24.44 3.43 -5.54
C SER A 257 -25.01 4.68 -4.87
N ASN A 258 -25.87 5.39 -5.62
CA ASN A 258 -26.61 6.55 -5.11
C ASN A 258 -27.62 6.19 -4.01
N SER A 259 -27.92 4.90 -3.82
CA SER A 259 -28.76 4.42 -2.72
C SER A 259 -28.05 4.36 -1.36
N CYS A 260 -26.74 4.61 -1.34
CA CYS A 260 -25.95 4.60 -0.11
C CYS A 260 -25.99 5.95 0.60
N SER A 261 -26.29 5.95 1.89
CA SER A 261 -26.25 7.13 2.75
C SER A 261 -25.13 7.01 3.79
N LEU A 262 -24.41 8.12 4.04
CA LEU A 262 -23.42 8.16 5.12
C LEU A 262 -24.15 8.19 6.46
N GLN A 263 -23.78 7.29 7.36
CA GLN A 263 -24.18 7.30 8.76
C GLN A 263 -22.98 7.83 9.57
N PRO A 264 -22.89 9.16 9.80
CA PRO A 264 -21.67 9.79 10.31
C PRO A 264 -21.31 9.31 11.72
N LEU A 265 -22.30 9.04 12.57
CA LEU A 265 -22.09 8.52 13.92
C LEU A 265 -21.55 7.09 13.92
N TRP A 266 -21.78 6.33 12.83
CA TRP A 266 -21.22 5.00 12.67
C TRP A 266 -19.83 5.03 12.04
N GLY A 267 -19.47 6.10 11.32
CA GLY A 267 -18.27 6.11 10.46
C GLY A 267 -18.38 5.16 9.26
N MET A 268 -19.61 4.93 8.78
CA MET A 268 -19.92 3.92 7.76
C MET A 268 -21.02 4.40 6.81
N TYR A 269 -21.01 3.88 5.58
CA TYR A 269 -22.11 4.01 4.63
C TYR A 269 -23.10 2.87 4.81
N MET A 270 -24.40 3.18 4.76
CA MET A 270 -25.48 2.21 4.70
C MET A 270 -26.12 2.24 3.32
N CYS A 271 -26.17 1.08 2.68
CA CYS A 271 -26.73 0.88 1.34
C CYS A 271 -27.86 -0.12 1.39
N ASN A 272 -28.90 0.10 0.58
CA ASN A 272 -29.97 -0.87 0.42
C ASN A 272 -29.48 -2.20 -0.18
N SER A 273 -30.21 -3.29 0.05
CA SER A 273 -29.89 -4.66 -0.41
C SER A 273 -29.95 -4.90 -1.92
N SER A 274 -30.32 -3.90 -2.72
CA SER A 274 -30.38 -4.07 -4.18
C SER A 274 -29.01 -4.39 -4.81
N ILE A 275 -27.93 -4.20 -4.04
CA ILE A 275 -26.55 -4.35 -4.48
C ILE A 275 -25.77 -5.13 -3.41
N ASP A 276 -25.20 -6.26 -3.84
CA ASP A 276 -24.30 -7.05 -3.01
C ASP A 276 -22.92 -6.40 -2.90
N TYR A 277 -22.48 -6.15 -1.66
CA TYR A 277 -21.09 -5.82 -1.37
C TYR A 277 -20.37 -7.06 -0.83
N ARG A 278 -19.13 -7.27 -1.26
CA ARG A 278 -18.27 -8.35 -0.75
C ARG A 278 -16.84 -7.86 -0.56
N MET A 279 -16.12 -8.58 0.28
CA MET A 279 -14.68 -8.39 0.44
C MET A 279 -13.93 -9.19 -0.64
N LEU A 280 -13.09 -8.50 -1.41
CA LEU A 280 -12.13 -9.05 -2.36
C LEU A 280 -10.74 -9.07 -1.73
N ILE A 281 -10.16 -10.26 -1.60
CA ILE A 281 -8.77 -10.47 -1.20
C ILE A 281 -7.89 -10.47 -2.44
N ILE A 282 -6.84 -9.67 -2.42
CA ILE A 282 -5.80 -9.58 -3.46
C ILE A 282 -4.48 -10.00 -2.81
N GLU A 283 -3.87 -11.09 -3.27
CA GLU A 283 -2.63 -11.63 -2.72
C GLU A 283 -1.51 -11.60 -3.76
N SER A 284 -0.33 -11.09 -3.38
CA SER A 284 0.93 -11.42 -4.07
C SER A 284 1.39 -12.80 -3.62
N MET A 285 1.48 -13.73 -4.57
CA MET A 285 1.94 -15.10 -4.36
C MET A 285 3.45 -15.25 -4.61
N ASP A 286 4.13 -14.15 -4.94
CA ASP A 286 5.56 -14.15 -5.19
C ASP A 286 6.35 -14.44 -3.91
N SER A 287 7.53 -15.04 -4.04
CA SER A 287 8.40 -15.38 -2.90
C SER A 287 8.84 -14.16 -2.07
N ASP A 288 8.73 -12.97 -2.63
CA ASP A 288 9.06 -11.69 -2.00
C ASP A 288 7.83 -10.96 -1.43
N THR A 289 6.69 -11.65 -1.24
CA THR A 289 5.41 -11.07 -0.78
C THR A 289 5.51 -10.17 0.45
N GLU A 290 6.45 -10.45 1.37
CA GLU A 290 6.68 -9.61 2.56
C GLU A 290 7.66 -8.46 2.32
N LYS A 291 8.56 -8.58 1.36
CA LYS A 291 9.72 -7.69 1.19
C LYS A 291 9.46 -6.59 0.18
N ARG A 292 8.70 -6.90 -0.89
CA ARG A 292 8.38 -5.93 -1.93
C ARG A 292 7.10 -5.20 -1.58
N ARG A 293 7.18 -3.88 -1.53
CA ARG A 293 6.01 -3.03 -1.36
C ARG A 293 5.35 -2.77 -2.71
N ILE A 294 4.13 -3.26 -2.88
CA ILE A 294 3.26 -2.99 -4.05
C ILE A 294 2.03 -2.13 -3.72
N SER A 295 2.03 -1.55 -2.51
CA SER A 295 0.97 -0.73 -1.96
C SER A 295 1.29 0.79 -2.01
N PRO A 296 0.28 1.67 -2.08
CA PRO A 296 -1.14 1.36 -2.12
C PRO A 296 -1.59 0.73 -3.43
N VAL A 297 -2.55 -0.19 -3.35
CA VAL A 297 -3.29 -0.71 -4.49
C VAL A 297 -4.49 0.20 -4.74
N ALA A 298 -4.60 0.73 -5.95
CA ALA A 298 -5.77 1.49 -6.37
C ALA A 298 -6.81 0.59 -7.00
N ILE A 299 -8.03 0.68 -6.49
CA ILE A 299 -9.22 0.01 -7.01
C ILE A 299 -10.12 1.09 -7.62
N MET A 300 -10.22 1.10 -8.94
CA MET A 300 -10.91 2.15 -9.68
C MET A 300 -12.17 1.58 -10.36
N SER A 301 -13.34 2.02 -9.92
CA SER A 301 -14.62 1.54 -10.43
C SER A 301 -15.04 2.24 -11.72
N ASN A 302 -15.69 1.51 -12.63
CA ASN A 302 -16.39 2.11 -13.78
C ASN A 302 -17.47 3.15 -13.38
N SER A 303 -17.90 3.18 -12.12
CA SER A 303 -18.78 4.23 -11.57
C SER A 303 -18.04 5.50 -11.12
N GLY A 304 -16.74 5.63 -11.40
CA GLY A 304 -15.98 6.86 -11.14
C GLY A 304 -15.41 6.97 -9.71
N TYR A 305 -15.33 5.86 -8.96
CA TYR A 305 -14.72 5.82 -7.62
C TYR A 305 -13.26 5.36 -7.66
N ILE A 306 -12.43 5.90 -6.76
CA ILE A 306 -11.09 5.39 -6.46
C ILE A 306 -10.98 5.07 -4.97
N ASP A 307 -10.61 3.84 -4.68
CA ASP A 307 -10.23 3.39 -3.34
C ASP A 307 -8.74 3.03 -3.30
N LEU A 308 -8.06 3.34 -2.20
CA LEU A 308 -6.64 3.04 -1.99
C LEU A 308 -6.48 2.09 -0.79
N ILE A 309 -5.66 1.06 -0.96
CA ILE A 309 -5.51 -0.03 0.01
C ILE A 309 -4.03 -0.25 0.29
N ASN A 310 -3.60 -0.14 1.54
CA ASN A 310 -2.19 -0.19 1.93
C ASN A 310 -1.72 -1.60 2.30
N GLY A 311 -2.61 -2.44 2.82
CA GLY A 311 -2.32 -3.75 3.40
C GLY A 311 -1.99 -3.71 4.90
N PRO A 312 -1.69 -4.88 5.49
CA PRO A 312 -1.40 -5.03 6.92
C PRO A 312 -0.02 -4.44 7.31
N GLN A 313 0.15 -4.18 8.61
CA GLN A 313 1.37 -3.66 9.21
C GLN A 313 2.49 -4.71 9.27
N ASP A 314 3.71 -4.24 9.51
CA ASP A 314 4.82 -5.12 9.88
C ASP A 314 4.63 -5.67 11.31
N GLN A 315 4.60 -7.00 11.41
CA GLN A 315 4.40 -7.76 12.66
C GLN A 315 5.71 -8.31 13.24
N SER A 316 6.86 -8.04 12.60
CA SER A 316 8.17 -8.51 13.06
C SER A 316 8.71 -7.68 14.23
N PHE A 317 9.47 -8.33 15.11
CA PHE A 317 10.16 -7.68 16.23
C PHE A 317 11.53 -7.20 15.76
N CYS A 318 11.57 -6.02 15.15
CA CYS A 318 12.80 -5.34 14.79
C CYS A 318 12.64 -3.83 15.05
N ASN A 319 13.73 -3.08 14.96
CA ASN A 319 13.72 -1.61 15.04
C ASN A 319 14.37 -1.01 13.78
N GLY A 320 13.77 0.04 13.21
CA GLY A 320 14.35 0.81 12.10
C GLY A 320 14.10 0.22 10.71
N TYR A 321 15.02 0.47 9.76
CA TYR A 321 14.86 0.12 8.33
C TYR A 321 14.85 -1.39 8.02
N SER A 322 15.23 -2.22 8.98
CA SER A 322 15.13 -3.69 8.93
C SER A 322 13.70 -4.20 9.13
N CYS A 323 12.74 -3.31 9.48
CA CYS A 323 11.31 -3.58 9.62
C CYS A 323 10.52 -3.13 8.40
N LYS A 324 10.60 -3.94 7.34
CA LYS A 324 9.82 -3.73 6.12
C LYS A 324 9.12 -5.00 5.67
N ARG A 325 8.89 -5.96 6.58
CA ARG A 325 8.20 -7.22 6.28
C ARG A 325 6.70 -7.02 6.44
N ARG A 326 6.03 -6.79 5.32
CA ARG A 326 4.57 -6.63 5.25
C ARG A 326 4.03 -7.53 4.17
N ILE A 327 3.22 -8.51 4.54
CA ILE A 327 2.61 -9.38 3.55
C ILE A 327 1.77 -8.54 2.57
N SER A 328 2.00 -8.75 1.28
CA SER A 328 1.27 -8.07 0.20
C SER A 328 -0.09 -8.74 -0.01
N THR A 329 -0.96 -8.62 0.99
CA THR A 329 -2.37 -9.06 0.99
C THR A 329 -3.27 -7.87 1.24
N PHE A 330 -4.20 -7.59 0.32
CA PHE A 330 -5.06 -6.41 0.36
C PHE A 330 -6.52 -6.83 0.47
N MET A 331 -7.27 -6.17 1.36
CA MET A 331 -8.69 -6.41 1.58
C MET A 331 -9.50 -5.25 0.99
N ALA A 332 -10.08 -5.44 -0.19
CA ALA A 332 -10.95 -4.46 -0.82
C ALA A 332 -12.41 -4.74 -0.50
N ILE A 333 -13.24 -3.72 -0.34
CA ILE A 333 -14.70 -3.88 -0.41
C ILE A 333 -15.12 -3.50 -1.83
N ILE A 334 -15.82 -4.41 -2.50
CA ILE A 334 -16.28 -4.23 -3.87
C ILE A 334 -17.79 -4.41 -3.97
N GLN A 335 -18.34 -3.73 -4.97
CA GLN A 335 -19.70 -3.90 -5.44
C GLN A 335 -19.75 -5.08 -6.42
N SER A 336 -20.69 -5.99 -6.24
CA SER A 336 -20.99 -7.03 -7.21
C SER A 336 -21.49 -6.40 -8.52
N ARG A 337 -21.25 -7.10 -9.64
CA ARG A 337 -21.65 -6.70 -10.99
C ARG A 337 -21.04 -5.36 -11.47
N GLN A 338 -19.82 -5.09 -11.03
CA GLN A 338 -19.04 -3.94 -11.50
C GLN A 338 -17.72 -4.33 -12.15
N THR A 339 -17.15 -3.38 -12.88
CA THR A 339 -15.82 -3.49 -13.48
C THR A 339 -14.85 -2.60 -12.73
N TYR A 340 -13.74 -3.19 -12.30
CA TYR A 340 -12.68 -2.51 -11.57
C TYR A 340 -11.37 -2.54 -12.34
N LYS A 341 -10.70 -1.40 -12.44
CA LYS A 341 -9.28 -1.35 -12.82
C LYS A 341 -8.44 -1.41 -11.55
N ILE A 342 -7.45 -2.30 -11.53
CA ILE A 342 -6.54 -2.49 -10.41
C ILE A 342 -5.15 -2.03 -10.82
N PHE A 343 -4.58 -1.13 -10.04
CA PHE A 343 -3.22 -0.65 -10.24
C PHE A 343 -2.40 -0.83 -8.97
N PHE A 344 -1.20 -1.38 -9.12
CA PHE A 344 -0.20 -1.48 -8.06
C PHE A 344 0.72 -0.25 -8.10
N SER A 345 1.25 0.16 -6.96
CA SER A 345 2.16 1.32 -6.87
C SER A 345 3.59 1.04 -7.36
N SER A 346 3.92 -0.25 -7.57
CA SER A 346 5.20 -0.76 -8.03
C SER A 346 4.95 -1.88 -9.05
N THR A 347 6.00 -2.56 -9.49
CA THR A 347 5.92 -3.69 -10.42
C THR A 347 4.88 -4.72 -9.93
N PRO A 348 3.84 -5.02 -10.72
CA PRO A 348 2.82 -5.99 -10.36
C PRO A 348 3.43 -7.37 -10.04
N PRO A 349 2.84 -8.16 -9.12
CA PRO A 349 3.33 -9.50 -8.82
C PRO A 349 3.29 -10.43 -10.03
N ARG A 350 4.29 -11.30 -10.18
CA ARG A 350 4.33 -12.32 -11.23
C ARG A 350 3.18 -13.31 -11.06
N GLN A 351 2.86 -13.66 -9.82
CA GLN A 351 1.70 -14.45 -9.46
C GLN A 351 0.81 -13.65 -8.52
N THR A 352 -0.41 -13.35 -8.97
CA THR A 352 -1.42 -12.67 -8.15
C THR A 352 -2.65 -13.57 -8.00
N ARG A 353 -3.23 -13.61 -6.80
CA ARG A 353 -4.46 -14.35 -6.53
C ARG A 353 -5.58 -13.41 -6.08
N PHE A 354 -6.76 -13.63 -6.64
CA PHE A 354 -7.99 -12.91 -6.29
C PHE A 354 -9.00 -13.88 -5.66
N ARG A 355 -9.64 -13.46 -4.57
CA ARG A 355 -10.71 -14.24 -3.92
C ARG A 355 -11.81 -13.32 -3.39
N ILE A 356 -13.04 -13.52 -3.84
CA ILE A 356 -14.21 -12.89 -3.21
C ILE A 356 -14.62 -13.77 -2.02
N LEU A 357 -14.68 -13.21 -0.83
CA LEU A 357 -15.09 -13.96 0.37
C LEU A 357 -16.61 -14.13 0.43
N ASN A 358 -17.04 -15.28 0.94
CA ASN A 358 -18.45 -15.59 1.25
C ASN A 358 -19.39 -15.30 0.06
N ALA A 359 -18.94 -15.74 -1.12
CA ALA A 359 -19.60 -15.51 -2.38
C ALA A 359 -19.84 -16.84 -3.10
N ASP A 360 -21.02 -16.98 -3.69
CA ASP A 360 -21.31 -18.02 -4.67
C ASP A 360 -21.10 -17.49 -6.09
N SER A 361 -21.44 -18.30 -7.09
CA SER A 361 -21.27 -17.94 -8.49
C SER A 361 -22.13 -16.76 -8.98
N SER A 362 -23.13 -16.31 -8.21
CA SER A 362 -23.96 -15.14 -8.56
C SER A 362 -23.23 -13.81 -8.33
N ILE A 363 -22.24 -13.80 -7.42
CA ILE A 363 -21.41 -12.63 -7.13
C ILE A 363 -20.20 -12.64 -8.04
N LYS A 364 -20.15 -11.67 -8.96
CA LYS A 364 -19.09 -11.56 -9.96
C LYS A 364 -18.70 -10.10 -10.15
N CYS A 365 -17.44 -9.88 -10.50
CA CYS A 365 -16.92 -8.60 -10.98
C CYS A 365 -15.94 -8.86 -12.12
N VAL A 366 -15.69 -7.83 -12.93
CA VAL A 366 -14.61 -7.85 -13.93
C VAL A 366 -13.43 -7.08 -13.37
N LEU A 367 -12.24 -7.67 -13.40
CA LEU A 367 -11.00 -7.05 -12.99
C LEU A 367 -10.14 -6.80 -14.22
N ALA A 368 -9.77 -5.54 -14.44
CA ALA A 368 -8.81 -5.13 -15.45
C ALA A 368 -7.48 -4.80 -14.76
N LEU A 369 -6.42 -5.48 -15.17
CA LEU A 369 -5.09 -5.34 -14.59
C LEU A 369 -4.11 -4.85 -15.64
N GLN A 370 -3.28 -3.88 -15.26
CA GLN A 370 -2.17 -3.43 -16.09
C GLN A 370 -0.91 -4.18 -15.66
N TYR A 371 -0.25 -4.83 -16.62
CA TYR A 371 1.08 -5.39 -16.47
C TYR A 371 2.03 -4.65 -17.42
N ASP A 372 3.23 -4.33 -16.92
CA ASP A 372 4.25 -3.60 -17.70
C ASP A 372 5.06 -4.52 -18.64
N SER A 373 4.74 -5.82 -18.65
CA SER A 373 5.40 -6.84 -19.46
C SER A 373 4.49 -7.27 -20.61
N LEU A 374 5.06 -7.39 -21.81
CA LEU A 374 4.41 -8.04 -22.97
C LEU A 374 4.36 -9.58 -22.82
N GLN A 375 4.91 -10.13 -21.73
CA GLN A 375 4.78 -11.54 -21.42
C GLN A 375 3.32 -11.87 -21.09
N HIS A 376 2.87 -12.99 -21.62
CA HIS A 376 1.53 -13.50 -21.35
C HIS A 376 1.32 -13.77 -19.85
N ILE A 377 0.17 -13.35 -19.33
CA ILE A 377 -0.28 -13.68 -17.98
C ILE A 377 -1.30 -14.82 -18.09
N ASP A 378 -0.92 -16.01 -17.63
CA ASP A 378 -1.83 -17.13 -17.53
C ASP A 378 -2.85 -16.93 -16.41
N VAL A 379 -4.13 -17.14 -16.71
CA VAL A 379 -5.21 -17.06 -15.73
C VAL A 379 -5.65 -18.46 -15.33
N TYR A 380 -5.79 -18.68 -14.03
CA TYR A 380 -6.27 -19.93 -13.47
C TYR A 380 -7.52 -19.68 -12.62
N ALA A 381 -8.59 -20.44 -12.87
CA ALA A 381 -9.77 -20.48 -12.01
C ALA A 381 -9.76 -21.79 -11.24
N ASN A 382 -9.73 -21.72 -9.90
CA ASN A 382 -9.65 -22.90 -9.03
C ASN A 382 -8.55 -23.88 -9.48
N THR A 383 -7.36 -23.36 -9.78
CA THR A 383 -6.18 -24.12 -10.29
C THR A 383 -6.28 -24.65 -11.73
N MET A 384 -7.42 -24.49 -12.40
CA MET A 384 -7.56 -24.84 -13.81
C MET A 384 -7.17 -23.68 -14.70
N TYR A 385 -6.25 -23.91 -15.64
CA TYR A 385 -5.88 -22.92 -16.65
C TYR A 385 -7.09 -22.57 -17.52
N ILE A 386 -7.37 -21.27 -17.66
CA ILE A 386 -8.44 -20.74 -18.51
C ILE A 386 -7.77 -19.91 -19.62
N PRO A 387 -7.74 -20.38 -20.88
CA PRO A 387 -7.13 -19.63 -21.96
C PRO A 387 -7.90 -18.32 -22.23
N PRO A 388 -7.22 -17.27 -22.72
CA PRO A 388 -7.89 -16.04 -23.10
C PRO A 388 -8.90 -16.26 -24.22
N THR A 389 -10.00 -15.52 -24.16
CA THR A 389 -11.09 -15.56 -25.15
C THR A 389 -10.64 -15.17 -26.55
N ASN A 390 -9.53 -14.42 -26.64
CA ASN A 390 -8.88 -14.05 -27.87
C ASN A 390 -7.66 -14.92 -28.22
N ARG A 391 -7.60 -16.16 -27.72
CA ARG A 391 -6.60 -17.13 -28.18
C ARG A 391 -6.93 -17.68 -29.58
N ASP A 392 -5.91 -17.75 -30.43
CA ASP A 392 -5.91 -18.57 -31.65
C ASP A 392 -5.72 -20.05 -31.26
N LEU A 393 -6.75 -20.86 -31.51
CA LEU A 393 -6.76 -22.29 -31.22
C LEU A 393 -6.09 -23.13 -32.32
N SER A 394 -5.81 -22.53 -33.48
CA SER A 394 -5.16 -23.19 -34.61
C SER A 394 -3.64 -23.13 -34.54
N ALA A 395 -3.08 -22.18 -33.79
CA ALA A 395 -1.65 -22.06 -33.56
C ALA A 395 -1.14 -23.12 -32.56
N PRO A 396 0.02 -23.75 -32.82
CA PRO A 396 0.65 -24.70 -31.90
C PRO A 396 1.22 -24.00 -30.64
N GLY A 397 1.48 -22.69 -30.72
CA GLY A 397 1.86 -21.84 -29.59
C GLY A 397 0.70 -20.95 -29.16
N LEU A 398 0.84 -20.28 -28.02
CA LEU A 398 -0.13 -19.30 -27.58
C LEU A 398 0.00 -18.03 -28.45
N MET A 399 -0.91 -17.89 -29.40
CA MET A 399 -1.09 -16.67 -30.20
C MET A 399 -2.44 -16.04 -29.88
N LEU A 400 -2.51 -14.71 -29.97
CA LEU A 400 -3.73 -13.96 -29.76
C LEU A 400 -4.30 -13.51 -31.09
N ASP A 401 -5.56 -13.83 -31.30
CA ASP A 401 -6.37 -13.19 -32.31
C ASP A 401 -6.77 -11.82 -31.83
N ASP A 402 -6.83 -10.89 -32.76
CA ASP A 402 -7.38 -9.59 -32.45
C ASP A 402 -8.91 -9.63 -32.61
N ARG A 403 -9.57 -9.63 -31.45
CA ARG A 403 -11.01 -9.81 -31.26
C ARG A 403 -11.45 -8.84 -30.18
N PRO A 404 -12.67 -8.27 -30.20
CA PRO A 404 -13.12 -7.43 -29.12
C PRO A 404 -13.15 -8.20 -27.79
N ASN A 405 -12.90 -7.50 -26.68
CA ASN A 405 -13.03 -8.07 -25.35
C ASN A 405 -14.45 -8.59 -25.12
N GLY A 406 -14.60 -9.92 -25.09
CA GLY A 406 -15.87 -10.62 -24.87
C GLY A 406 -16.13 -10.98 -23.41
N VAL A 407 -15.24 -10.60 -22.48
CA VAL A 407 -15.41 -10.87 -21.05
C VAL A 407 -16.47 -9.92 -20.50
N THR A 408 -17.56 -10.50 -19.99
CA THR A 408 -18.67 -9.76 -19.40
C THR A 408 -19.03 -10.35 -18.05
N LEU A 409 -19.96 -9.71 -17.34
CA LEU A 409 -20.44 -10.21 -16.04
C LEU A 409 -21.23 -11.53 -16.15
N SER A 410 -21.68 -11.93 -17.34
CA SER A 410 -22.31 -13.23 -17.56
C SER A 410 -21.29 -14.36 -17.79
N SER A 411 -20.04 -14.02 -18.09
CA SER A 411 -18.99 -14.99 -18.37
C SER A 411 -18.71 -15.90 -17.14
N PRO A 412 -18.28 -17.15 -17.35
CA PRO A 412 -17.79 -18.01 -16.27
C PRO A 412 -16.62 -17.38 -15.53
N SER A 413 -16.46 -17.71 -14.24
CA SER A 413 -15.32 -17.24 -13.44
C SER A 413 -13.98 -17.61 -14.09
N GLY A 414 -13.06 -16.67 -14.14
CA GLY A 414 -11.74 -16.84 -14.79
C GLY A 414 -11.71 -16.57 -16.29
N SER A 415 -12.87 -16.33 -16.94
CA SER A 415 -12.89 -15.85 -18.32
C SER A 415 -12.06 -14.57 -18.42
N ASN A 416 -11.14 -14.55 -19.37
CA ASN A 416 -10.16 -13.47 -19.50
C ASN A 416 -9.95 -13.09 -20.97
N TYR A 417 -9.36 -11.92 -21.16
CA TYR A 417 -9.05 -11.31 -22.44
C TYR A 417 -7.74 -10.56 -22.29
N PHE A 418 -6.85 -10.70 -23.26
CA PHE A 418 -5.58 -10.00 -23.27
C PHE A 418 -5.61 -8.87 -24.31
N ASP A 419 -5.56 -7.63 -23.84
CA ASP A 419 -5.66 -6.42 -24.66
C ASP A 419 -4.28 -6.05 -25.25
N SER A 420 -4.17 -5.91 -26.56
CA SER A 420 -2.92 -5.59 -27.29
C SER A 420 -3.14 -4.37 -28.20
N PRO A 421 -2.42 -3.24 -28.03
CA PRO A 421 -2.79 -1.98 -28.69
C PRO A 421 -2.28 -1.79 -30.14
N CYS A 422 -3.22 -1.56 -31.08
CA CYS A 422 -3.15 -0.63 -32.23
C CYS A 422 -4.38 0.29 -32.20
N THR A 423 -4.23 1.62 -32.25
CA THR A 423 -5.21 2.53 -31.63
C THR A 423 -6.42 3.02 -32.45
N ILE A 424 -6.48 2.94 -33.80
CA ILE A 424 -7.73 3.13 -34.58
C ILE A 424 -7.71 2.26 -35.85
N GLN A 425 -8.67 1.34 -35.97
CA GLN A 425 -8.81 0.43 -37.12
C GLN A 425 -9.73 1.04 -38.20
N PRO A 426 -9.50 0.81 -39.50
CA PRO A 426 -10.38 1.31 -40.56
C PRO A 426 -11.76 0.64 -40.51
N VAL A 427 -12.82 1.40 -40.80
CA VAL A 427 -14.21 0.92 -40.81
C VAL A 427 -14.89 1.34 -42.12
N LEU A 428 -15.43 0.36 -42.85
CA LEU A 428 -16.21 0.58 -44.07
C LEU A 428 -17.65 0.13 -43.85
N VAL A 429 -18.60 0.92 -44.37
CA VAL A 429 -20.05 0.72 -44.26
C VAL A 429 -20.65 0.71 -45.67
N ALA A 430 -21.55 -0.21 -45.94
CA ALA A 430 -22.28 -0.34 -47.20
C ALA A 430 -23.73 0.12 -47.02
N TYR A 431 -24.27 0.80 -48.03
CA TYR A 431 -25.61 1.39 -48.01
C TYR A 431 -26.46 0.83 -49.14
N ASN A 432 -27.77 0.70 -48.92
CA ASN A 432 -28.72 0.35 -49.97
C ASN A 432 -29.13 1.61 -50.77
N VAL A 433 -29.97 1.43 -51.80
CA VAL A 433 -30.38 2.53 -52.68
C VAL A 433 -31.22 3.60 -51.99
N GLU A 434 -31.84 3.27 -50.85
CA GLU A 434 -32.54 4.20 -49.96
C GLU A 434 -31.62 4.87 -48.91
N GLY A 435 -30.31 4.62 -48.95
CA GLY A 435 -29.32 5.21 -48.04
C GLY A 435 -29.23 4.55 -46.66
N ASN A 436 -29.89 3.41 -46.45
CA ASN A 436 -29.83 2.67 -45.20
C ASN A 436 -28.62 1.73 -45.16
N VAL A 437 -28.00 1.60 -43.98
CA VAL A 437 -26.88 0.68 -43.79
C VAL A 437 -27.32 -0.76 -44.03
N ILE A 438 -26.65 -1.42 -44.96
CA ILE A 438 -26.80 -2.84 -45.22
C ILE A 438 -26.13 -3.58 -44.08
N GLN A 439 -26.94 -4.17 -43.21
CA GLN A 439 -26.48 -4.83 -41.99
C GLN A 439 -25.65 -6.08 -42.26
N LYS A 440 -25.87 -6.76 -43.40
CA LYS A 440 -25.15 -7.97 -43.79
C LYS A 440 -24.97 -8.02 -45.30
N LEU A 441 -23.73 -8.22 -45.73
CA LEU A 441 -23.39 -8.61 -47.09
C LEU A 441 -22.97 -10.09 -47.01
N GLY A 442 -23.84 -11.00 -47.48
CA GLY A 442 -23.68 -12.44 -47.30
C GLY A 442 -24.37 -13.01 -46.05
N SER A 443 -24.27 -14.33 -45.87
CA SER A 443 -24.84 -15.01 -44.71
C SER A 443 -23.87 -14.94 -43.52
N LYS A 444 -24.36 -15.30 -42.33
CA LYS A 444 -23.55 -15.27 -41.11
C LYS A 444 -22.31 -16.19 -41.20
N ASP A 445 -22.47 -17.34 -41.86
CA ASP A 445 -21.42 -18.36 -41.99
C ASP A 445 -20.56 -18.14 -43.23
N ARG A 446 -21.00 -17.27 -44.15
CA ARG A 446 -20.31 -16.89 -45.39
C ARG A 446 -20.49 -15.40 -45.65
N PRO A 447 -19.84 -14.53 -44.84
CA PRO A 447 -19.89 -13.09 -45.04
C PRO A 447 -19.00 -12.70 -46.22
N TRP A 448 -19.32 -11.58 -46.85
CA TRP A 448 -18.40 -10.94 -47.78
C TRP A 448 -17.19 -10.42 -47.00
N GLN A 449 -16.00 -10.55 -47.57
CA GLN A 449 -14.78 -9.99 -46.99
C GLN A 449 -14.38 -8.73 -47.74
N VAL A 450 -13.62 -7.86 -47.09
CA VAL A 450 -13.05 -6.65 -47.66
C VAL A 450 -11.54 -6.74 -47.47
N LYS A 451 -10.82 -6.69 -48.58
CA LYS A 451 -9.36 -6.66 -48.59
C LYS A 451 -8.88 -5.24 -48.88
N ALA A 452 -8.07 -4.71 -47.99
CA ALA A 452 -7.35 -3.46 -48.18
C ALA A 452 -6.10 -3.69 -49.05
N SER A 453 -5.83 -2.75 -49.95
CA SER A 453 -4.59 -2.69 -50.71
C SER A 453 -4.19 -1.22 -50.96
N VAL A 454 -2.93 -0.98 -51.26
CA VAL A 454 -2.44 0.37 -51.58
C VAL A 454 -2.53 0.58 -53.09
N ILE A 455 -3.14 1.70 -53.51
CA ILE A 455 -3.26 2.05 -54.93
C ILE A 455 -1.87 2.13 -55.57
N GLY A 456 -1.73 1.50 -56.74
CA GLY A 456 -0.44 1.39 -57.45
C GLY A 456 0.51 0.34 -56.89
N ARG A 457 0.18 -0.34 -55.78
CA ARG A 457 1.00 -1.41 -55.17
C ARG A 457 0.14 -2.63 -54.77
N PRO A 458 -0.51 -3.30 -55.73
CA PRO A 458 -1.51 -4.34 -55.46
C PRO A 458 -0.94 -5.62 -54.81
N ASN A 459 0.37 -5.85 -54.94
CA ASN A 459 1.06 -7.02 -54.37
C ASN A 459 1.62 -6.77 -52.96
N LEU A 460 1.44 -5.57 -52.41
CA LEU A 460 1.89 -5.25 -51.06
C LEU A 460 0.98 -5.95 -50.04
N ILE A 461 1.54 -6.87 -49.27
CA ILE A 461 0.81 -7.57 -48.20
C ILE A 461 0.75 -6.67 -46.98
N LEU A 462 -0.45 -6.23 -46.62
CA LEU A 462 -0.69 -5.41 -45.44
C LEU A 462 -0.98 -6.30 -44.22
N PRO A 463 -0.32 -6.08 -43.08
CA PRO A 463 -0.71 -6.69 -41.80
C PRO A 463 -2.19 -6.45 -41.55
N GLY A 464 -2.94 -7.50 -41.17
CA GLY A 464 -4.39 -7.43 -40.94
C GLY A 464 -5.20 -6.87 -42.11
N GLY A 465 -4.70 -6.94 -43.35
CA GLY A 465 -5.28 -6.28 -44.53
C GLY A 465 -6.58 -6.87 -45.06
N ILE A 466 -7.22 -7.82 -44.37
CA ILE A 466 -8.50 -8.44 -44.77
C ILE A 466 -9.43 -8.49 -43.57
N ALA A 467 -10.67 -8.03 -43.74
CA ALA A 467 -11.69 -8.01 -42.70
C ALA A 467 -13.06 -8.50 -43.22
N ASN A 468 -13.87 -9.11 -42.35
CA ASN A 468 -15.24 -9.50 -42.70
C ASN A 468 -16.20 -8.29 -42.63
N TYR A 469 -17.18 -8.23 -43.52
CA TYR A 469 -18.27 -7.25 -43.46
C TYR A 469 -19.48 -7.83 -42.72
N SER A 470 -19.76 -7.32 -41.52
CA SER A 470 -20.86 -7.82 -40.68
C SER A 470 -21.34 -6.77 -39.68
N GLY A 471 -22.63 -6.79 -39.35
CA GLY A 471 -23.21 -5.82 -38.40
C GLY A 471 -23.18 -4.39 -38.94
N GLY A 472 -23.33 -4.24 -40.26
CA GLY A 472 -23.32 -2.94 -40.92
C GLY A 472 -21.94 -2.37 -41.21
N GLN A 473 -20.84 -3.05 -40.89
CA GLN A 473 -19.49 -2.51 -41.12
C GLN A 473 -18.38 -3.58 -41.24
N THR A 474 -17.17 -3.18 -41.66
CA THR A 474 -15.97 -4.04 -41.64
C THR A 474 -15.30 -4.12 -40.27
N GLN A 475 -14.70 -5.28 -39.96
CA GLN A 475 -14.06 -5.57 -38.67
C GLN A 475 -12.55 -5.74 -38.83
N TYR A 476 -11.82 -4.65 -39.07
CA TYR A 476 -10.35 -4.68 -39.07
C TYR A 476 -9.84 -4.64 -37.64
N THR A 477 -8.78 -5.40 -37.39
CA THR A 477 -8.25 -5.62 -36.05
C THR A 477 -6.73 -5.38 -36.05
N LEU A 478 -6.00 -5.98 -37.00
CA LEU A 478 -4.54 -5.82 -37.10
C LEU A 478 -4.06 -4.96 -38.29
N PHE A 479 -4.88 -4.02 -38.80
CA PHE A 479 -4.54 -3.29 -40.03
C PHE A 479 -3.33 -2.36 -39.84
N GLY A 480 -2.30 -2.50 -40.69
CA GLY A 480 -1.11 -1.65 -40.67
C GLY A 480 -0.61 -1.24 -42.06
N LEU A 481 -0.01 -0.04 -42.16
CA LEU A 481 0.66 0.45 -43.37
C LEU A 481 2.18 0.45 -43.16
N PRO A 482 2.96 -0.13 -44.08
CA PRO A 482 4.38 -0.40 -43.84
C PRO A 482 5.32 0.79 -44.10
N ASP A 483 4.89 1.78 -44.88
CA ASP A 483 5.76 2.83 -45.39
C ASP A 483 5.31 4.25 -44.98
N ILE A 484 6.27 5.12 -44.67
CA ILE A 484 6.05 6.54 -44.37
C ILE A 484 5.56 7.27 -45.63
N GLY A 485 4.62 8.18 -45.47
CA GLY A 485 4.03 8.99 -46.53
C GLY A 485 2.51 8.92 -46.53
N THR A 486 1.89 9.73 -47.39
CA THR A 486 0.45 9.67 -47.62
C THR A 486 0.16 8.57 -48.64
N GLN A 487 -0.48 7.50 -48.19
CA GLN A 487 -0.85 6.37 -49.03
C GLN A 487 -2.35 6.39 -49.26
N GLN A 488 -2.77 6.14 -50.50
CA GLN A 488 -4.18 5.97 -50.83
C GLN A 488 -4.52 4.49 -50.72
N VAL A 489 -5.40 4.16 -49.78
CA VAL A 489 -5.85 2.79 -49.55
C VAL A 489 -7.12 2.57 -50.34
N GLN A 490 -7.14 1.51 -51.14
CA GLN A 490 -8.33 0.99 -51.80
C GLN A 490 -8.79 -0.29 -51.13
N PHE A 491 -10.09 -0.55 -51.23
CA PHE A 491 -10.72 -1.69 -50.58
C PHE A 491 -11.51 -2.48 -51.62
N ASN A 492 -11.24 -3.78 -51.69
CA ASN A 492 -11.84 -4.68 -52.65
C ASN A 492 -12.72 -5.70 -51.92
N LEU A 493 -13.96 -5.83 -52.37
CA LEU A 493 -14.91 -6.81 -51.86
C LEU A 493 -14.59 -8.20 -52.43
N ILE A 494 -14.61 -9.21 -51.56
CA ILE A 494 -14.43 -10.61 -51.89
C ILE A 494 -15.76 -11.32 -51.59
N PRO A 495 -16.52 -11.75 -52.62
CA PRO A 495 -17.76 -12.46 -52.41
C PRO A 495 -17.49 -13.90 -51.90
N PRO A 496 -18.41 -14.48 -51.14
CA PRO A 496 -18.31 -15.88 -50.73
C PRO A 496 -18.44 -16.87 -51.90
N ASP A 497 -17.92 -18.08 -51.71
CA ASP A 497 -18.02 -19.16 -52.70
C ASP A 497 -19.48 -19.52 -53.01
N GLY A 498 -19.81 -19.57 -54.30
CA GLY A 498 -21.15 -19.93 -54.81
C GLY A 498 -22.07 -18.75 -55.16
N VAL A 499 -21.59 -17.50 -55.05
CA VAL A 499 -22.32 -16.32 -55.54
C VAL A 499 -22.31 -16.29 -57.07
N ASN A 500 -23.50 -16.20 -57.69
CA ASN A 500 -23.65 -16.24 -59.15
C ASN A 500 -22.97 -15.02 -59.81
N SER A 501 -22.21 -15.26 -60.89
CA SER A 501 -21.57 -14.21 -61.69
C SER A 501 -22.56 -13.20 -62.27
N SER A 502 -23.82 -13.58 -62.49
CA SER A 502 -24.88 -12.65 -62.93
C SER A 502 -25.30 -11.66 -61.85
N PHE A 503 -25.26 -12.05 -60.57
CA PHE A 503 -25.54 -11.16 -59.44
C PHE A 503 -24.46 -10.09 -59.33
N LEU A 504 -23.19 -10.49 -59.44
CA LEU A 504 -22.03 -9.60 -59.39
C LEU A 504 -22.02 -8.56 -60.53
N ALA A 505 -22.54 -8.92 -61.72
CA ALA A 505 -22.63 -8.03 -62.87
C ALA A 505 -23.70 -6.93 -62.72
N THR A 506 -24.72 -7.16 -61.88
CA THR A 506 -25.83 -6.21 -61.64
C THR A 506 -25.69 -5.39 -60.36
N THR A 507 -24.79 -5.78 -59.44
CA THR A 507 -24.55 -5.05 -58.19
C THR A 507 -23.46 -3.99 -58.36
N ASN A 508 -23.84 -2.71 -58.38
CA ASN A 508 -22.89 -1.58 -58.38
C ASN A 508 -22.35 -1.33 -56.96
N LEU A 509 -21.26 -2.01 -56.60
CA LEU A 509 -20.58 -1.85 -55.32
C LEU A 509 -19.33 -0.99 -55.49
N THR A 510 -19.46 0.31 -55.25
CA THR A 510 -18.35 1.27 -55.30
C THR A 510 -17.82 1.54 -53.89
N VAL A 511 -16.53 1.31 -53.66
CA VAL A 511 -15.87 1.59 -52.38
C VAL A 511 -15.00 2.82 -52.51
N GLN A 512 -15.22 3.81 -51.65
CA GLN A 512 -14.42 5.04 -51.64
C GLN A 512 -13.03 4.78 -51.06
N THR A 513 -12.02 5.37 -51.68
CA THR A 513 -10.63 5.30 -51.24
C THR A 513 -10.35 6.42 -50.25
N ALA A 514 -9.53 6.17 -49.23
CA ALA A 514 -9.11 7.19 -48.27
C ALA A 514 -7.59 7.39 -48.30
N PHE A 515 -7.16 8.62 -48.08
CA PHE A 515 -5.75 8.95 -47.87
C PHE A 515 -5.40 8.77 -46.39
N VAL A 516 -4.36 8.00 -46.12
CA VAL A 516 -3.82 7.79 -44.77
C VAL A 516 -2.38 8.26 -44.75
N SER A 517 -2.07 9.22 -43.88
CA SER A 517 -0.72 9.75 -43.72
C SER A 517 0.02 9.00 -42.62
N VAL A 518 1.07 8.27 -43.02
CA VAL A 518 2.02 7.61 -42.12
C VAL A 518 3.19 8.58 -41.91
N THR A 519 3.42 9.06 -40.69
CA THR A 519 4.51 10.00 -40.39
C THR A 519 5.79 9.28 -39.97
N ARG A 520 6.93 9.97 -40.03
CA ARG A 520 8.20 9.49 -39.47
C ARG A 520 8.07 9.28 -37.96
N ALA A 521 8.71 8.25 -37.43
CA ALA A 521 8.94 8.12 -35.99
C ALA A 521 9.86 9.25 -35.54
N ILE A 522 9.46 9.98 -34.50
CA ILE A 522 10.34 10.93 -33.81
C ILE A 522 11.11 10.12 -32.78
N LEU A 523 12.44 10.21 -32.80
CA LEU A 523 13.31 9.38 -31.96
C LEU A 523 13.86 10.18 -30.79
N ALA A 524 13.99 9.53 -29.63
CA ALA A 524 14.72 10.01 -28.47
C ALA A 524 15.87 9.03 -28.14
N GLY A 525 16.73 9.41 -27.19
CA GLY A 525 17.87 8.60 -26.77
C GLY A 525 17.77 8.26 -25.29
N GLN A 526 18.03 6.99 -24.97
CA GLN A 526 18.08 6.51 -23.59
C GLN A 526 19.46 5.93 -23.29
N GLN A 527 20.07 6.31 -22.17
CA GLN A 527 21.28 5.65 -21.67
C GLN A 527 20.89 4.27 -21.10
N VAL A 528 21.61 3.22 -21.53
CA VAL A 528 21.31 1.82 -21.18
C VAL A 528 22.09 1.38 -19.95
N ASN A 529 23.36 1.76 -19.85
CA ASN A 529 24.21 1.45 -18.71
C ASN A 529 24.39 2.67 -17.82
N ASN A 530 24.17 2.52 -16.51
CA ASN A 530 24.44 3.62 -15.57
C ASN A 530 25.88 3.52 -15.07
N ILE A 531 26.61 4.64 -15.11
CA ILE A 531 28.01 4.73 -14.66
C ILE A 531 28.03 5.69 -13.48
N TYR A 532 28.03 5.17 -12.27
CA TYR A 532 27.88 6.03 -11.08
C TYR A 532 29.22 6.50 -10.52
N VAL A 533 30.25 5.65 -10.53
CA VAL A 533 31.55 5.96 -9.95
C VAL A 533 32.66 5.42 -10.85
N VAL A 534 33.69 6.23 -11.09
CA VAL A 534 34.93 5.83 -11.77
C VAL A 534 36.12 6.45 -11.05
N ASN A 535 37.29 5.82 -11.17
CA ASN A 535 38.53 6.42 -10.75
C ASN A 535 39.01 7.50 -11.74
N VAL A 536 39.83 8.44 -11.26
CA VAL A 536 40.49 9.42 -12.14
C VAL A 536 41.33 8.69 -13.19
N ASN A 537 41.18 9.08 -14.46
CA ASN A 537 41.81 8.44 -15.62
C ASN A 537 41.40 6.98 -15.89
N GLU A 538 40.49 6.40 -15.10
CA GLU A 538 39.94 5.09 -15.42
C GLU A 538 39.03 5.18 -16.64
N THR A 539 39.23 4.25 -17.57
CA THR A 539 38.45 4.18 -18.80
C THR A 539 37.09 3.54 -18.55
N PHE A 540 36.04 4.16 -19.06
CA PHE A 540 34.67 3.65 -19.04
C PHE A 540 34.02 3.75 -20.44
N SER A 541 32.85 3.14 -20.59
CA SER A 541 32.10 3.14 -21.85
C SER A 541 30.64 3.51 -21.61
N VAL A 542 30.05 4.31 -22.50
CA VAL A 542 28.63 4.73 -22.42
C VAL A 542 27.85 4.06 -23.55
N THR A 543 26.76 3.39 -23.19
CA THR A 543 25.86 2.66 -24.09
C THR A 543 24.52 3.35 -24.15
N LEU A 544 24.02 3.54 -25.37
CA LEU A 544 22.85 4.34 -25.70
C LEU A 544 21.90 3.52 -26.55
N MET A 545 20.61 3.85 -26.49
CA MET A 545 19.58 3.20 -27.29
C MET A 545 18.67 4.26 -27.91
N PRO A 546 18.53 4.31 -29.24
CA PRO A 546 17.46 5.04 -29.88
C PRO A 546 16.12 4.41 -29.51
N VAL A 547 15.19 5.23 -29.03
CA VAL A 547 13.83 4.84 -28.67
C VAL A 547 12.83 5.74 -29.40
N ASP A 548 11.59 5.29 -29.53
CA ASP A 548 10.52 6.17 -29.97
C ASP A 548 10.30 7.29 -28.92
N SER A 549 10.22 8.55 -29.35
CA SER A 549 10.22 9.69 -28.43
C SER A 549 8.94 9.84 -27.61
N ILE A 550 7.87 9.15 -28.02
CA ILE A 550 6.56 9.23 -27.37
C ILE A 550 6.38 8.07 -26.40
N THR A 551 6.68 6.86 -26.88
CA THR A 551 6.47 5.61 -26.12
C THR A 551 7.68 5.20 -25.29
N LEU A 552 8.86 5.75 -25.57
CA LEU A 552 10.16 5.37 -25.01
C LEU A 552 10.49 3.87 -25.20
N LEU A 553 9.79 3.20 -26.11
CA LEU A 553 10.03 1.79 -26.43
C LEU A 553 11.24 1.66 -27.34
N LYS A 554 12.01 0.58 -27.09
CA LYS A 554 13.11 0.15 -27.95
C LYS A 554 12.61 -0.06 -29.38
N LEU A 555 13.35 0.47 -30.34
CA LEU A 555 13.06 0.27 -31.75
C LEU A 555 13.39 -1.18 -32.14
N GLY A 556 12.51 -1.83 -32.90
CA GLY A 556 12.76 -3.20 -33.40
C GLY A 556 13.88 -3.28 -34.44
N LYS A 557 14.31 -2.14 -34.99
CA LYS A 557 15.42 -2.00 -35.93
C LYS A 557 15.99 -0.59 -35.80
N ILE A 558 17.31 -0.45 -35.68
CA ILE A 558 17.98 0.86 -35.56
C ILE A 558 18.81 1.23 -36.80
N GLN A 559 18.88 0.39 -37.83
CA GLN A 559 19.58 0.67 -39.08
C GLN A 559 18.67 0.38 -40.27
N TRP A 560 18.40 1.37 -41.13
CA TRP A 560 17.51 1.23 -42.27
C TRP A 560 18.24 1.51 -43.60
N GLY A 561 18.81 0.49 -44.22
CA GLY A 561 19.66 0.67 -45.41
C GLY A 561 21.13 0.86 -45.04
N SER A 562 21.85 1.75 -45.72
CA SER A 562 23.31 1.88 -45.58
C SER A 562 23.77 2.92 -44.55
N TRP A 563 22.86 3.62 -43.88
CA TRP A 563 23.24 4.64 -42.90
C TRP A 563 23.51 4.02 -41.52
N THR A 564 24.57 4.48 -40.88
CA THR A 564 25.01 4.13 -39.52
C THR A 564 24.75 5.29 -38.55
N TRP A 565 24.95 5.04 -37.25
CA TRP A 565 24.92 6.04 -36.19
C TRP A 565 26.33 6.50 -35.81
N SER A 566 26.47 7.77 -35.48
CA SER A 566 27.66 8.31 -34.79
C SER A 566 27.22 8.96 -33.49
N ALA A 567 28.09 8.93 -32.48
CA ALA A 567 27.85 9.58 -31.20
C ALA A 567 29.05 10.44 -30.82
N ASN A 568 28.82 11.73 -30.62
CA ASN A 568 29.82 12.66 -30.10
C ASN A 568 29.54 12.92 -28.62
N VAL A 569 30.53 12.68 -27.77
CA VAL A 569 30.42 12.77 -26.31
C VAL A 569 31.26 13.92 -25.81
N THR A 570 30.65 14.84 -25.07
CA THR A 570 31.34 15.97 -24.43
C THR A 570 30.95 16.06 -22.95
N LEU A 571 31.74 16.77 -22.14
CA LEU A 571 31.31 17.13 -20.79
C LEU A 571 30.16 18.16 -20.89
N ARG A 572 29.07 17.91 -20.16
CA ARG A 572 27.97 18.86 -20.01
C ARG A 572 28.45 20.02 -19.14
N SER A 573 28.32 21.25 -19.65
CA SER A 573 28.53 22.46 -18.84
C SER A 573 27.31 22.68 -17.93
N LEU A 574 27.56 22.77 -16.62
CA LEU A 574 26.53 23.07 -15.62
C LEU A 574 26.35 24.60 -15.50
N PRO A 575 25.15 25.08 -15.11
CA PRO A 575 24.91 26.51 -14.91
C PRO A 575 25.80 27.17 -13.84
N LYS A 576 26.19 26.40 -12.81
CA LYS A 576 27.13 26.78 -11.73
C LYS A 576 27.86 25.53 -11.23
N LEU A 577 28.90 25.70 -10.41
CA LEU A 577 29.58 24.62 -9.68
C LEU A 577 30.18 23.52 -10.58
N ASN A 578 30.70 23.92 -11.74
CA ASN A 578 31.54 23.07 -12.58
C ASN A 578 32.84 22.69 -11.83
N ARG A 579 33.37 21.51 -12.11
CA ARG A 579 34.69 21.08 -11.67
C ARG A 579 35.71 21.23 -12.78
N TYR A 580 36.95 21.47 -12.40
CA TYR A 580 38.08 21.47 -13.33
C TYR A 580 38.35 20.04 -13.75
N GLY A 581 38.21 19.75 -15.04
CA GLY A 581 38.43 18.43 -15.62
C GLY A 581 38.04 18.43 -17.10
N SER A 582 38.62 17.52 -17.87
CA SER A 582 38.31 17.34 -19.29
C SER A 582 38.04 15.87 -19.58
N LEU A 583 37.11 15.61 -20.50
CA LEU A 583 36.92 14.28 -21.07
C LEU A 583 38.14 13.96 -21.94
N VAL A 584 38.87 12.91 -21.57
CA VAL A 584 39.98 12.35 -22.34
C VAL A 584 39.42 11.21 -23.18
N GLN A 585 39.54 11.35 -24.49
CA GLN A 585 39.25 10.27 -25.45
C GLN A 585 40.59 9.71 -25.91
N SER A 586 40.79 8.42 -25.66
CA SER A 586 42.00 7.74 -26.13
C SER A 586 41.96 7.54 -27.66
N ASN A 587 43.11 7.26 -28.27
CA ASN A 587 43.16 6.85 -29.69
C ASN A 587 42.40 5.52 -29.95
N LEU A 588 41.98 4.81 -28.90
CA LEU A 588 41.18 3.59 -28.94
C LEU A 588 39.68 3.86 -28.78
N SER A 589 39.25 5.11 -28.61
CA SER A 589 37.83 5.45 -28.51
C SER A 589 37.12 5.18 -29.84
N SER A 590 36.04 4.40 -29.78
CA SER A 590 35.28 3.99 -30.97
C SER A 590 33.79 4.01 -30.65
N THR A 591 32.96 4.26 -31.68
CA THR A 591 31.51 4.08 -31.61
C THR A 591 31.16 2.71 -32.18
N ASN A 592 30.71 1.80 -31.32
CA ASN A 592 30.31 0.45 -31.69
C ASN A 592 28.77 0.38 -31.72
N ILE A 593 28.22 -0.15 -32.81
CA ILE A 593 26.78 -0.28 -33.00
C ILE A 593 26.42 -1.76 -32.90
N ASP A 594 25.56 -2.12 -31.95
CA ASP A 594 24.97 -3.44 -31.86
C ASP A 594 23.57 -3.41 -32.47
N LEU A 595 23.43 -4.02 -33.65
CA LEU A 595 22.15 -4.07 -34.37
C LEU A 595 21.17 -5.07 -33.77
N THR A 596 21.66 -6.05 -33.00
CA THR A 596 20.84 -7.07 -32.33
C THR A 596 20.24 -6.49 -31.06
N GLU A 597 21.09 -5.84 -30.26
CA GLU A 597 20.66 -5.17 -29.03
C GLU A 597 20.08 -3.77 -29.29
N GLY A 598 20.21 -3.24 -30.50
CA GLY A 598 19.70 -1.91 -30.84
C GLY A 598 20.41 -0.79 -30.08
N THR A 599 21.70 -0.97 -29.76
CA THR A 599 22.46 -0.04 -28.94
C THR A 599 23.66 0.57 -29.68
N VAL A 600 24.10 1.73 -29.19
CA VAL A 600 25.27 2.46 -29.67
C VAL A 600 26.17 2.72 -28.46
N THR A 601 27.36 2.13 -28.45
CA THR A 601 28.32 2.23 -27.34
C THR A 601 29.53 3.05 -27.76
N VAL A 602 29.87 4.07 -26.97
CA VAL A 602 31.12 4.82 -27.08
C VAL A 602 32.09 4.32 -26.02
N THR A 603 33.25 3.80 -26.45
CA THR A 603 34.23 3.16 -25.56
C THR A 603 35.43 4.03 -25.23
N ASN A 604 36.18 3.63 -24.19
CA ASN A 604 37.47 4.20 -23.80
C ASN A 604 37.42 5.71 -23.49
N LEU A 605 36.38 6.14 -22.78
CA LEU A 605 36.24 7.49 -22.24
C LEU A 605 36.89 7.57 -20.86
N ALA A 606 37.60 8.64 -20.54
CA ALA A 606 38.15 8.86 -19.20
C ALA A 606 37.99 10.32 -18.77
N ILE A 607 37.97 10.60 -17.47
CA ILE A 607 37.95 11.96 -16.93
C ILE A 607 39.17 12.14 -16.03
N ASN A 608 39.93 13.21 -16.27
CA ASN A 608 41.26 13.41 -15.70
C ASN A 608 41.30 14.15 -14.36
N ALA A 609 40.15 14.38 -13.73
CA ALA A 609 40.08 15.10 -12.46
C ALA A 609 38.89 14.63 -11.62
N THR A 610 39.04 14.72 -10.29
CA THR A 610 37.99 14.32 -9.36
C THR A 610 36.78 15.26 -9.41
N GLY A 611 35.62 14.76 -8.97
CA GLY A 611 34.35 15.51 -8.95
C GLY A 611 33.22 14.75 -9.63
N MET A 612 32.02 15.31 -9.61
CA MET A 612 30.89 14.75 -10.32
C MET A 612 30.70 15.45 -11.66
N TYR A 613 30.56 14.67 -12.73
CA TYR A 613 30.45 15.16 -14.11
C TYR A 613 29.25 14.53 -14.81
N MET A 614 28.66 15.26 -15.75
CA MET A 614 27.66 14.72 -16.67
C MET A 614 28.20 14.79 -18.09
N LEU A 615 27.77 13.86 -18.94
CA LEU A 615 28.08 13.84 -20.36
C LEU A 615 26.88 14.36 -21.14
N GLN A 616 27.16 15.15 -22.17
CA GLN A 616 26.22 15.46 -23.21
C GLN A 616 26.59 14.63 -24.43
N ILE A 617 25.66 13.78 -24.88
CA ILE A 617 25.88 12.95 -26.05
C ILE A 617 24.97 13.39 -27.18
N LEU A 618 25.57 13.75 -28.30
CA LEU A 618 24.89 14.04 -29.55
C LEU A 618 24.99 12.80 -30.45
N MET A 619 23.88 12.12 -30.66
CA MET A 619 23.77 10.98 -31.55
C MET A 619 23.16 11.41 -32.88
N VAL A 620 23.84 11.15 -33.99
CA VAL A 620 23.43 11.58 -35.32
C VAL A 620 23.44 10.39 -36.27
N SER A 621 22.38 10.25 -37.07
CA SER A 621 22.38 9.29 -38.17
C SER A 621 23.22 9.83 -39.33
N SER A 622 24.00 8.99 -40.01
CA SER A 622 24.91 9.41 -41.10
C SER A 622 24.21 10.01 -42.33
N ASN A 623 22.90 9.82 -42.47
CA ASN A 623 22.05 10.51 -43.44
C ASN A 623 21.47 11.85 -42.93
N ASN A 624 21.80 12.26 -41.70
CA ASN A 624 21.30 13.46 -41.00
C ASN A 624 19.78 13.54 -40.80
N ASP A 625 19.04 12.43 -40.98
CA ASP A 625 17.59 12.38 -40.77
C ASP A 625 17.19 12.39 -39.28
N HIS A 626 18.09 11.97 -38.39
CA HIS A 626 17.86 11.91 -36.95
C HIS A 626 19.01 12.55 -36.18
N SER A 627 18.67 13.44 -35.26
CA SER A 627 19.62 14.10 -34.35
C SER A 627 19.02 14.07 -32.94
N ILE A 628 19.70 13.36 -32.04
CA ILE A 628 19.24 13.07 -30.68
C ILE A 628 20.26 13.63 -29.71
N VAL A 629 19.82 14.53 -28.82
CA VAL A 629 20.63 15.03 -27.70
C VAL A 629 20.17 14.33 -26.44
N LEU A 630 21.10 13.70 -25.73
CA LEU A 630 20.84 13.05 -24.45
C LEU A 630 21.89 13.46 -23.41
N LEU A 631 21.50 13.39 -22.14
CA LEU A 631 22.37 13.67 -21.01
C LEU A 631 22.60 12.38 -20.24
N SER A 632 23.83 12.13 -19.81
CA SER A 632 24.12 10.99 -18.96
C SER A 632 23.64 11.21 -17.53
N ASN A 633 23.58 10.14 -16.74
CA ASN A 633 23.58 10.24 -15.29
C ASN A 633 24.86 10.96 -14.78
N GLY A 634 24.83 11.50 -13.56
CA GLY A 634 26.01 12.08 -12.91
C GLY A 634 27.02 11.00 -12.52
N ILE A 635 28.26 11.16 -13.00
CA ILE A 635 29.39 10.25 -12.82
C ILE A 635 30.32 10.85 -11.76
N LEU A 636 30.46 10.18 -10.62
CA LEU A 636 31.42 10.55 -9.58
C LEU A 636 32.81 10.03 -9.93
N VAL A 637 33.74 10.95 -10.21
CA VAL A 637 35.15 10.65 -10.44
C VAL A 637 35.91 10.83 -9.11
N LYS A 638 36.47 9.74 -8.60
CA LYS A 638 37.19 9.71 -7.32
C LYS A 638 38.68 9.42 -7.52
N ASP A 639 39.48 9.76 -6.51
CA ASP A 639 40.88 9.33 -6.45
C ASP A 639 40.96 7.83 -6.15
N ASP A 640 41.96 7.15 -6.70
CA ASP A 640 42.21 5.71 -6.51
C ASP A 640 42.39 5.35 -5.03
N THR A 641 42.90 6.28 -4.23
CA THR A 641 43.14 6.11 -2.79
C THR A 641 41.85 6.15 -1.95
N VAL A 642 40.75 6.69 -2.50
CA VAL A 642 39.48 6.83 -1.79
C VAL A 642 38.65 5.56 -1.97
N THR A 643 38.41 4.83 -0.87
CA THR A 643 37.49 3.68 -0.87
C THR A 643 36.09 4.17 -0.52
N LEU A 644 35.14 4.00 -1.45
CA LEU A 644 33.74 4.31 -1.15
C LEU A 644 33.07 3.11 -0.48
N ILE A 645 32.19 3.39 0.48
CA ILE A 645 31.25 2.38 0.95
C ILE A 645 30.19 2.18 -0.14
N THR A 646 30.09 0.96 -0.67
CA THR A 646 29.26 0.69 -1.84
C THR A 646 27.82 0.34 -1.51
N GLU A 647 27.48 -0.03 -0.27
CA GLU A 647 26.10 -0.35 0.12
C GLU A 647 25.90 -0.11 1.63
N SER A 648 24.98 0.80 1.99
CA SER A 648 24.42 0.85 3.34
C SER A 648 22.90 1.10 3.27
N ASP A 649 22.13 0.33 4.03
CA ASP A 649 20.66 0.46 4.12
C ASP A 649 20.22 1.78 4.80
N SER A 650 21.17 2.59 5.27
CA SER A 650 20.95 3.90 5.86
C SER A 650 22.24 4.71 5.86
N PHE A 651 22.30 5.76 5.04
CA PHE A 651 23.29 6.82 5.20
C PHE A 651 23.02 7.60 6.49
N SER A 652 24.09 7.90 7.23
CA SER A 652 24.00 8.58 8.52
C SER A 652 23.76 10.09 8.42
N SER A 653 23.95 10.64 7.21
CA SER A 653 23.91 12.08 6.94
C SER A 653 22.98 12.41 5.78
N ASN A 654 22.31 13.56 5.87
CA ASN A 654 21.46 14.07 4.81
C ASN A 654 21.46 15.60 4.75
N ILE A 655 21.15 16.14 3.58
CA ILE A 655 20.91 17.55 3.34
C ILE A 655 19.50 17.69 2.78
N THR A 656 18.73 18.65 3.29
CA THR A 656 17.38 18.94 2.80
C THR A 656 17.38 20.31 2.13
N PHE A 657 16.74 20.42 0.96
CA PHE A 657 16.56 21.68 0.24
C PHE A 657 15.08 22.01 0.08
N ALA A 658 14.69 23.27 0.23
CA ALA A 658 13.40 23.77 -0.22
C ALA A 658 13.35 23.69 -1.76
N GLY A 659 12.54 22.78 -2.27
CA GLY A 659 12.35 22.52 -3.69
C GLY A 659 11.39 21.36 -3.92
N ASP A 660 10.84 21.27 -5.13
CA ASP A 660 9.93 20.19 -5.52
C ASP A 660 10.70 19.13 -6.33
N PHE A 661 10.91 17.97 -5.70
CA PHE A 661 11.56 16.81 -6.33
C PHE A 661 10.83 16.35 -7.60
N ASP A 662 9.49 16.30 -7.59
CA ASP A 662 8.71 15.81 -8.73
C ASP A 662 8.78 16.83 -9.90
N ALA A 663 8.85 18.13 -9.61
CA ALA A 663 9.06 19.18 -10.62
C ALA A 663 10.47 19.12 -11.25
N LEU A 664 11.51 18.89 -10.45
CA LEU A 664 12.88 18.71 -10.96
C LEU A 664 13.03 17.42 -11.77
N ASN A 665 12.37 16.35 -11.34
CA ASN A 665 12.37 15.08 -12.05
C ASN A 665 11.61 15.17 -13.39
N SER A 666 10.44 15.80 -13.41
CA SER A 666 9.63 15.97 -14.63
C SER A 666 10.25 16.94 -15.64
N SER A 667 11.06 17.90 -15.18
CA SER A 667 11.83 18.81 -16.06
C SER A 667 13.19 18.24 -16.49
N GLY A 668 13.54 17.00 -16.10
CA GLY A 668 14.81 16.37 -16.45
C GLY A 668 16.05 17.00 -15.78
N LYS A 669 15.86 17.81 -14.73
CA LYS A 669 16.92 18.56 -14.05
C LYS A 669 17.51 17.85 -12.84
N LEU A 670 16.98 16.69 -12.45
CA LEU A 670 17.38 16.01 -11.20
C LEU A 670 18.87 15.66 -11.15
N GLU A 671 19.40 15.02 -12.20
CA GLU A 671 20.81 14.65 -12.29
C GLU A 671 21.73 15.87 -12.40
N GLU A 672 21.26 16.95 -13.03
CA GLU A 672 21.96 18.23 -13.06
C GLU A 672 22.11 18.79 -11.63
N LYS A 673 21.02 18.80 -10.84
CA LYS A 673 21.06 19.26 -9.44
C LYS A 673 21.91 18.34 -8.56
N ARG A 674 21.82 17.02 -8.72
CA ARG A 674 22.68 16.04 -8.02
C ARG A 674 24.15 16.35 -8.26
N THR A 675 24.54 16.53 -9.52
CA THR A 675 25.92 16.85 -9.91
C THR A 675 26.41 18.14 -9.25
N MET A 676 25.58 19.20 -9.24
CA MET A 676 25.92 20.47 -8.61
C MET A 676 26.05 20.36 -7.09
N ILE A 677 25.16 19.61 -6.42
CA ILE A 677 25.19 19.40 -4.97
C ILE A 677 26.47 18.66 -4.57
N CYS A 678 26.82 17.56 -5.26
CA CYS A 678 28.05 16.84 -5.00
C CYS A 678 29.29 17.73 -5.16
N ASN A 679 29.35 18.50 -6.25
CA ASN A 679 30.46 19.40 -6.51
C ASN A 679 30.57 20.53 -5.47
N HIS A 680 29.45 21.06 -5.00
CA HIS A 680 29.44 22.04 -3.91
C HIS A 680 29.99 21.44 -2.61
N MET A 681 29.54 20.23 -2.25
CA MET A 681 30.01 19.52 -1.06
C MET A 681 31.53 19.27 -1.11
N ILE A 682 32.05 18.87 -2.27
CA ILE A 682 33.50 18.70 -2.43
C ILE A 682 34.23 20.05 -2.31
N ASN A 683 33.70 21.12 -2.90
CA ASN A 683 34.31 22.47 -2.84
C ASN A 683 34.40 23.04 -1.42
N VAL A 684 33.41 22.76 -0.56
CA VAL A 684 33.45 23.18 0.85
C VAL A 684 34.38 22.31 1.71
N GLY A 685 34.93 21.23 1.12
CA GLY A 685 35.83 20.29 1.77
C GLY A 685 35.11 19.18 2.54
N MET A 686 33.90 18.78 2.13
CA MET A 686 33.21 17.65 2.74
C MET A 686 33.93 16.33 2.35
N PRO A 687 34.38 15.51 3.32
CA PRO A 687 35.12 14.27 3.06
C PRO A 687 34.15 13.12 2.74
N LEU A 688 33.57 13.14 1.52
CA LEU A 688 32.62 12.13 1.07
C LEU A 688 33.29 10.74 0.94
N ILE A 689 32.69 9.73 1.57
CA ILE A 689 33.08 8.31 1.44
C ILE A 689 31.96 7.47 0.79
N SER A 690 30.98 8.14 0.19
CA SER A 690 29.95 7.53 -0.65
C SER A 690 29.62 8.43 -1.84
N ASP A 691 28.90 7.87 -2.80
CA ASP A 691 28.11 8.68 -3.74
C ASP A 691 26.92 9.32 -3.00
N ILE A 692 26.30 10.34 -3.61
CA ILE A 692 25.12 11.01 -3.09
C ILE A 692 23.85 10.52 -3.79
N ILE A 693 22.77 10.37 -3.02
CA ILE A 693 21.47 9.90 -3.53
C ILE A 693 20.40 10.94 -3.22
N VAL A 694 19.55 11.25 -4.21
CA VAL A 694 18.46 12.22 -4.07
C VAL A 694 17.12 11.51 -3.89
N PHE A 695 16.38 11.85 -2.83
CA PHE A 695 15.09 11.29 -2.47
C PHE A 695 13.93 12.27 -2.63
N LYS A 696 12.73 11.71 -2.79
CA LYS A 696 11.46 12.42 -2.95
C LYS A 696 11.08 13.21 -1.70
N GLY A 697 10.66 14.48 -1.87
CA GLY A 697 10.28 15.40 -0.78
C GLY A 697 10.82 16.81 -1.02
N SER A 698 11.16 17.55 0.04
CA SER A 698 12.00 18.76 0.01
C SER A 698 13.45 18.42 -0.41
N VAL A 699 13.60 17.90 -1.64
CA VAL A 699 14.84 17.41 -2.28
C VAL A 699 15.88 17.00 -1.26
N VAL A 700 15.77 15.77 -0.76
CA VAL A 700 16.65 15.26 0.31
C VAL A 700 17.81 14.52 -0.31
N VAL A 701 19.04 14.93 0.00
CA VAL A 701 20.26 14.29 -0.47
C VAL A 701 20.91 13.53 0.67
N THR A 702 21.05 12.22 0.56
CA THR A 702 21.76 11.41 1.56
C THR A 702 23.17 11.08 1.10
N TYR A 703 24.09 10.98 2.04
CA TYR A 703 25.50 10.69 1.79
C TYR A 703 26.19 10.21 3.07
N GLU A 704 27.39 9.65 2.93
CA GLU A 704 28.29 9.35 4.04
C GLU A 704 29.56 10.20 3.96
N ALA A 705 30.03 10.67 5.11
CA ALA A 705 31.27 11.42 5.24
C ALA A 705 32.21 10.75 6.25
N ASP A 706 33.51 10.85 6.04
CA ASP A 706 34.51 10.38 7.00
C ASP A 706 34.48 11.25 8.27
N THR A 707 34.04 10.67 9.38
CA THR A 707 33.92 11.35 10.68
C THR A 707 35.25 11.63 11.35
N LEU A 708 36.30 10.90 10.98
CA LEU A 708 37.64 11.07 11.54
C LEU A 708 38.38 12.23 10.87
N ALA A 709 37.84 12.75 9.77
CA ALA A 709 38.42 13.88 9.06
C ALA A 709 38.17 15.20 9.82
N PRO A 710 39.22 16.01 10.07
CA PRO A 710 39.14 17.19 10.94
C PRO A 710 38.31 18.35 10.35
N ASN A 711 37.95 18.27 9.07
CA ASN A 711 37.33 19.32 8.27
C ASN A 711 35.78 19.26 8.24
N VAL A 712 35.14 18.21 8.77
CA VAL A 712 33.68 18.02 8.70
C VAL A 712 32.90 19.22 9.26
N SER A 713 33.25 19.68 10.48
CA SER A 713 32.58 20.82 11.12
C SER A 713 32.72 22.14 10.33
N ALA A 714 33.89 22.35 9.73
CA ALA A 714 34.15 23.51 8.88
C ALA A 714 33.37 23.44 7.56
N ALA A 715 33.24 22.24 6.97
CA ALA A 715 32.45 22.02 5.76
C ALA A 715 30.95 22.28 6.00
N VAL A 716 30.38 21.78 7.11
CA VAL A 716 28.99 22.08 7.51
C VAL A 716 28.76 23.58 7.66
N SER A 717 29.67 24.28 8.36
CA SER A 717 29.55 25.72 8.56
C SER A 717 29.56 26.49 7.22
N LYS A 718 30.37 26.06 6.25
CA LYS A 718 30.40 26.65 4.91
C LYS A 718 29.13 26.37 4.11
N LEU A 719 28.57 25.16 4.17
CA LEU A 719 27.28 24.84 3.52
C LEU A 719 26.17 25.76 4.04
N LEU A 720 26.11 25.98 5.35
CA LEU A 720 25.07 26.81 5.98
C LEU A 720 25.25 28.31 5.71
N SER A 721 26.45 28.76 5.34
CA SER A 721 26.75 30.17 5.06
C SER A 721 26.24 30.66 3.70
N ASP A 722 25.98 29.76 2.75
CA ASP A 722 25.43 30.07 1.42
C ASP A 722 24.28 29.11 1.07
N PRO A 723 23.10 29.28 1.69
CA PRO A 723 21.98 28.36 1.47
C PRO A 723 21.41 28.41 0.04
N GLY A 724 21.77 29.42 -0.77
CA GLY A 724 21.34 29.56 -2.17
C GLY A 724 22.38 29.14 -3.21
N ALA A 725 23.44 28.41 -2.80
CA ALA A 725 24.54 28.03 -3.68
C ALA A 725 24.09 27.23 -4.92
N ILE A 726 23.04 26.42 -4.79
CA ILE A 726 22.46 25.63 -5.87
C ILE A 726 21.29 26.42 -6.50
N PRO A 727 21.31 26.75 -7.80
CA PRO A 727 20.20 27.43 -8.46
C PRO A 727 18.89 26.65 -8.27
N ASP A 728 17.77 27.36 -8.07
CA ASP A 728 16.42 26.81 -7.87
C ASP A 728 16.22 25.94 -6.63
N LEU A 729 17.23 25.85 -5.74
CA LEU A 729 17.17 25.09 -4.49
C LEU A 729 17.74 25.90 -3.33
N THR A 730 17.00 25.97 -2.23
CA THR A 730 17.47 26.65 -1.01
C THR A 730 17.73 25.64 0.08
N LEU A 731 18.95 25.55 0.60
CA LEU A 731 19.31 24.67 1.72
C LEU A 731 18.47 25.01 2.95
N THR A 732 17.78 24.00 3.51
CA THR A 732 16.96 24.16 4.73
C THR A 732 17.64 23.57 5.95
N SER A 733 18.31 22.42 5.80
CA SER A 733 18.99 21.77 6.91
C SER A 733 20.08 20.82 6.43
N VAL A 734 21.10 20.66 7.27
CA VAL A 734 22.14 19.65 7.14
C VAL A 734 22.05 18.75 8.37
N ASN A 735 21.79 17.46 8.20
CA ASN A 735 21.89 16.48 9.26
C ASN A 735 23.20 15.69 9.12
N MET A 736 23.99 15.68 10.19
CA MET A 736 25.19 14.85 10.28
C MET A 736 25.11 13.98 11.52
N PHE A 737 25.09 12.67 11.33
CA PHE A 737 25.14 11.67 12.41
C PHE A 737 24.09 11.91 13.51
N GLY A 738 22.87 12.28 13.12
CA GLY A 738 21.75 12.54 14.05
C GLY A 738 21.73 13.94 14.66
N ARG A 739 22.66 14.83 14.31
CA ARG A 739 22.61 16.27 14.67
C ARG A 739 22.17 17.09 13.47
N THR A 740 21.13 17.91 13.66
CA THR A 740 20.60 18.80 12.62
C THR A 740 21.13 20.22 12.80
N TYR A 741 21.67 20.78 11.72
CA TYR A 741 22.11 22.16 11.61
C TYR A 741 21.22 22.92 10.63
N ILE A 742 20.92 24.19 10.91
CA ILE A 742 19.99 25.03 10.14
C ILE A 742 20.69 26.37 9.84
N PRO A 743 20.50 26.98 8.65
CA PRO A 743 21.06 28.29 8.34
C PRO A 743 20.57 29.38 9.30
N SER A 744 21.45 30.28 9.76
CA SER A 744 21.07 31.43 10.57
C SER A 744 20.21 32.38 9.75
N SER A 745 18.98 32.65 10.19
CA SER A 745 18.12 33.66 9.59
C SER A 745 18.81 35.03 9.61
N ALA A 746 18.99 35.64 8.44
CA ALA A 746 19.47 37.01 8.32
C ALA A 746 18.44 37.97 8.95
N SER A 747 18.61 38.31 10.22
CA SER A 747 17.98 39.47 10.84
C SER A 747 18.91 40.66 10.71
N SER A 748 18.46 41.67 9.98
CA SER A 748 18.98 43.03 10.01
C SER A 748 19.15 43.54 11.45
N SER A 749 20.32 44.05 11.80
CA SER A 749 20.41 45.18 12.73
C SER A 749 21.72 45.94 12.58
N SER A 750 21.53 47.22 12.28
CA SER A 750 22.47 48.33 12.31
C SER A 750 23.24 48.46 13.64
N SER A 751 24.52 48.83 13.47
CA SER A 751 25.33 49.75 14.29
C SER A 751 25.44 49.55 15.81
N GLY A 752 26.67 49.25 16.24
CA GLY A 752 27.14 49.46 17.61
C GLY A 752 28.61 49.03 17.75
N SER A 753 29.53 49.92 17.38
CA SER A 753 30.94 49.85 17.78
C SER A 753 31.07 50.19 19.27
N ASP A 754 31.68 49.34 20.08
CA ASP A 754 33.06 49.54 20.55
C ASP A 754 33.50 48.38 21.48
N THR A 755 34.81 48.31 21.59
CA THR A 755 35.71 47.30 22.15
C THR A 755 35.54 46.93 23.63
N GLY A 756 35.92 45.69 23.97
CA GLY A 756 36.42 45.31 25.30
C GLY A 756 35.67 44.21 26.05
N ASN A 757 36.27 43.00 26.06
CA ASN A 757 36.16 41.92 27.05
C ASN A 757 34.82 41.68 27.78
N VAL A 758 34.16 40.55 27.48
CA VAL A 758 33.25 39.90 28.44
C VAL A 758 33.50 38.39 28.49
N SER A 759 34.38 37.99 29.39
CA SER A 759 34.11 36.85 30.26
C SER A 759 32.87 37.18 31.09
N THR A 760 31.75 36.49 30.86
CA THR A 760 30.68 36.15 31.82
C THR A 760 29.42 35.79 31.03
N ASN A 761 29.09 34.49 30.98
CA ASN A 761 27.72 33.97 30.84
C ASN A 761 27.71 32.44 30.94
N VAL A 762 28.83 31.75 30.69
CA VAL A 762 28.93 30.29 30.91
C VAL A 762 28.87 29.94 32.41
N ALA A 763 29.51 30.72 33.29
CA ALA A 763 29.45 30.47 34.74
C ALA A 763 28.05 30.70 35.33
N LEU A 764 27.28 31.63 34.76
CA LEU A 764 25.93 31.97 35.23
C LEU A 764 24.89 30.93 34.75
N ILE A 765 25.05 30.42 33.52
CA ILE A 765 24.19 29.35 32.98
C ILE A 765 24.51 28.00 33.64
N VAL A 766 25.79 27.67 33.86
CA VAL A 766 26.18 26.44 34.57
C VAL A 766 25.74 26.51 36.03
N GLY A 767 25.87 27.67 36.69
CA GLY A 767 25.35 27.87 38.06
C GLY A 767 23.83 27.71 38.16
N LEU A 768 23.07 28.23 37.19
CA LEU A 768 21.60 28.10 37.14
C LEU A 768 21.16 26.66 36.88
N VAL A 769 21.82 25.93 35.97
CA VAL A 769 21.47 24.54 35.65
C VAL A 769 21.85 23.60 36.80
N VAL A 770 23.02 23.79 37.42
CA VAL A 770 23.42 23.01 38.60
C VAL A 770 22.54 23.34 39.81
N GLY A 771 22.12 24.60 39.98
CA GLY A 771 21.16 25.02 40.99
C GLY A 771 19.76 24.44 40.78
N LEU A 772 19.26 24.40 39.53
CA LEU A 772 17.96 23.81 39.19
C LEU A 772 17.95 22.30 39.35
N VAL A 773 19.01 21.61 38.91
CA VAL A 773 19.14 20.15 39.07
C VAL A 773 19.33 19.80 40.55
N GLY A 774 20.14 20.58 41.29
CA GLY A 774 20.30 20.42 42.74
C GLY A 774 18.98 20.65 43.49
N GLY A 775 18.24 21.71 43.14
CA GLY A 775 16.92 22.00 43.70
C GLY A 775 15.89 20.90 43.41
N LEU A 776 15.86 20.38 42.18
CA LEU A 776 14.98 19.28 41.80
C LEU A 776 15.33 17.98 42.54
N LEU A 777 16.61 17.69 42.76
CA LEU A 777 17.05 16.52 43.53
C LEU A 777 16.74 16.66 45.02
N VAL A 778 16.85 17.85 45.60
CA VAL A 778 16.41 18.12 46.98
C VAL A 778 14.90 17.99 47.10
N ILE A 779 14.13 18.52 46.15
CA ILE A 779 12.66 18.35 46.12
C ILE A 779 12.30 16.87 45.98
N PHE A 780 12.96 16.12 45.11
CA PHE A 780 12.74 14.67 44.98
C PHE A 780 13.11 13.93 46.27
N GLY A 781 14.22 14.30 46.91
CA GLY A 781 14.66 13.74 48.18
C GLY A 781 13.69 14.03 49.32
N VAL A 782 13.17 15.25 49.41
CA VAL A 782 12.17 15.67 50.40
C VAL A 782 10.82 14.99 50.13
N VAL A 783 10.37 14.89 48.88
CA VAL A 783 9.14 14.16 48.51
C VAL A 783 9.29 12.66 48.79
N TRP A 784 10.47 12.10 48.54
CA TRP A 784 10.76 10.70 48.84
C TRP A 784 10.83 10.45 50.35
N LEU A 785 11.48 11.32 51.13
CA LEU A 785 11.53 11.26 52.59
C LEU A 785 10.15 11.49 53.22
N TYR A 786 9.34 12.41 52.70
CA TYR A 786 7.97 12.64 53.14
C TYR A 786 7.10 11.41 52.86
N ARG A 787 7.22 10.79 51.68
CA ARG A 787 6.54 9.53 51.34
C ARG A 787 7.06 8.34 52.14
N ALA A 788 8.34 8.32 52.51
CA ALA A 788 8.92 7.27 53.36
C ALA A 788 8.49 7.43 54.83
N HIS A 789 8.39 8.67 55.33
CA HIS A 789 7.90 9.01 56.65
C HIS A 789 6.39 8.70 56.80
N GLU A 790 5.57 9.03 55.80
CA GLU A 790 4.16 8.59 55.70
C GLU A 790 4.01 7.07 55.75
N ARG A 791 4.91 6.33 55.08
CA ARG A 791 4.93 4.85 55.10
C ARG A 791 5.41 4.25 56.43
N MET A 792 6.18 4.97 57.24
CA MET A 792 6.56 4.54 58.59
C MET A 792 5.49 4.88 59.63
N ILE A 793 4.85 6.06 59.53
CA ILE A 793 3.73 6.43 60.43
C ILE A 793 2.51 5.53 60.21
N SER A 794 2.22 5.12 58.97
CA SER A 794 1.14 4.16 58.68
C SER A 794 1.45 2.71 59.09
N ARG A 795 2.71 2.38 59.42
CA ARG A 795 3.11 1.11 60.06
C ARG A 795 3.23 1.18 61.58
N HIS A 796 3.13 2.37 62.19
CA HIS A 796 3.11 2.56 63.64
C HIS A 796 1.75 3.04 64.19
N ARG A 797 0.72 3.15 63.34
CA ARG A 797 -0.68 3.44 63.74
C ARG A 797 -1.66 2.27 63.61
N LEU A 798 -1.18 1.07 63.29
CA LEU A 798 -1.93 -0.18 63.38
C LEU A 798 -1.12 -1.17 64.23
N GLY A 799 -1.08 -0.88 65.51
CA GLY A 799 -0.44 -1.69 66.54
C GLY A 799 -0.24 -0.84 67.79
N VAL A 800 -0.97 -1.19 68.86
CA VAL A 800 -0.95 -0.61 70.22
C VAL A 800 -2.07 0.38 70.56
N GLU A 801 -3.26 -0.18 70.78
CA GLU A 801 -4.07 -0.13 72.01
C GLU A 801 -4.71 -1.55 72.02
N GLU A 802 -4.48 -2.50 72.92
CA GLU A 802 -4.45 -2.48 74.39
C GLU A 802 -3.82 -3.81 74.91
N THR A 803 -3.17 -3.74 76.07
CA THR A 803 -2.88 -4.77 77.12
C THR A 803 -1.94 -5.99 76.91
N ASP A 804 -0.87 -5.94 77.73
CA ASP A 804 -0.36 -6.98 78.66
C ASP A 804 0.59 -8.13 78.25
N GLU A 805 1.64 -8.20 79.08
CA GLU A 805 2.42 -9.35 79.59
C GLU A 805 3.47 -10.10 78.72
N ASP A 806 4.74 -9.89 79.15
CA ASP A 806 5.76 -10.90 79.53
C ASP A 806 6.35 -11.95 78.54
N LYS A 807 7.70 -11.92 78.47
CA LYS A 807 8.66 -13.06 78.27
C LYS A 807 8.77 -13.70 76.87
N LEU A 808 9.88 -14.32 76.42
CA LEU A 808 11.35 -14.25 76.56
C LEU A 808 11.89 -15.34 75.56
N THR A 809 13.08 -15.14 74.97
CA THR A 809 13.93 -16.13 74.21
C THR A 809 13.47 -16.59 72.80
N GLY A 810 14.30 -16.84 71.77
CA GLY A 810 15.76 -16.77 71.56
C GLY A 810 16.20 -17.47 70.25
N VAL A 811 17.29 -16.96 69.63
CA VAL A 811 18.47 -17.66 69.05
C VAL A 811 18.45 -18.28 67.61
N ASP A 812 19.23 -17.63 66.72
CA ASP A 812 20.35 -18.05 65.81
C ASP A 812 20.22 -19.24 64.80
N ALA A 813 20.96 -19.37 63.68
CA ALA A 813 21.81 -18.54 62.78
C ALA A 813 22.39 -19.46 61.65
N ASN A 814 23.04 -18.85 60.63
CA ASN A 814 23.98 -19.38 59.60
C ASN A 814 23.37 -19.90 58.27
N GLY A 815 23.86 -19.60 57.04
CA GLY A 815 24.97 -18.76 56.57
C GLY A 815 25.82 -19.43 55.46
N VAL A 816 25.78 -18.88 54.23
CA VAL A 816 26.90 -18.70 53.25
C VAL A 816 27.38 -19.98 52.46
N ALA A 817 27.85 -20.06 51.20
CA ALA A 817 28.24 -19.18 50.06
C ALA A 817 28.24 -19.96 48.70
N SER A 818 28.32 -19.21 47.58
CA SER A 818 28.49 -19.61 46.15
C SER A 818 29.90 -20.14 45.76
N PRO A 819 30.12 -20.63 44.50
CA PRO A 819 30.76 -19.77 43.47
C PRO A 819 30.34 -20.01 41.99
N LYS A 820 30.76 -19.08 41.10
CA LYS A 820 30.64 -19.04 39.62
C LYS A 820 31.80 -19.76 38.91
N LEU A 821 31.63 -20.28 37.67
CA LEU A 821 32.30 -19.82 36.42
C LEU A 821 31.91 -20.59 35.13
N ASP A 822 31.79 -19.81 34.04
CA ASP A 822 32.11 -20.01 32.61
C ASP A 822 31.43 -21.00 31.62
N ASN A 823 31.32 -20.47 30.40
CA ASN A 823 30.61 -20.94 29.19
C ASN A 823 31.38 -21.98 28.36
N HIS A 824 30.67 -22.86 27.66
CA HIS A 824 31.01 -23.30 26.29
C HIS A 824 29.79 -23.90 25.55
N VAL A 825 29.71 -23.60 24.25
CA VAL A 825 28.66 -23.98 23.29
C VAL A 825 28.94 -25.37 22.68
N SER A 826 27.92 -26.21 22.50
CA SER A 826 27.73 -27.02 21.27
C SER A 826 26.30 -27.57 21.16
N SER A 827 25.82 -27.64 19.91
CA SER A 827 24.52 -28.11 19.46
C SER A 827 24.38 -29.64 19.47
N THR A 828 23.21 -30.16 19.84
CA THR A 828 22.54 -31.29 19.16
C THR A 828 21.09 -31.46 19.63
N ASN A 829 20.33 -32.11 18.76
CA ASN A 829 18.87 -32.25 18.66
C ASN A 829 18.20 -33.25 19.64
N LEU A 830 16.87 -33.05 19.75
CA LEU A 830 15.76 -33.99 19.98
C LEU A 830 15.29 -34.34 21.42
N ASP A 831 14.03 -33.94 21.62
CA ASP A 831 12.89 -34.67 22.19
C ASP A 831 12.65 -34.79 23.70
N GLY A 832 11.42 -34.40 24.05
CA GLY A 832 10.68 -34.81 25.22
C GLY A 832 10.67 -33.80 26.35
N ILE A 833 9.51 -33.18 26.62
CA ILE A 833 8.86 -33.13 27.95
C ILE A 833 7.52 -32.38 27.82
N GLU A 834 6.55 -32.95 28.52
CA GLU A 834 5.10 -32.81 28.44
C GLU A 834 4.56 -31.43 28.88
N LEU A 835 3.43 -31.06 28.26
CA LEU A 835 2.59 -29.92 28.63
C LEU A 835 1.83 -30.22 29.93
N PHE A 836 2.03 -29.38 30.95
CA PHE A 836 1.16 -29.34 32.14
C PHE A 836 -0.17 -28.65 31.81
N SER A 837 -1.27 -29.34 32.09
CA SER A 837 -2.66 -28.86 32.01
C SER A 837 -2.96 -27.79 33.09
N PRO A 838 -3.86 -26.81 32.85
CA PRO A 838 -4.31 -25.88 33.89
C PRO A 838 -5.39 -26.50 34.80
N ILE A 839 -5.23 -26.25 36.09
CA ILE A 839 -6.13 -26.62 37.20
C ILE A 839 -7.34 -25.66 37.23
N PHE A 840 -8.56 -26.21 37.23
CA PHE A 840 -9.79 -25.47 37.60
C PHE A 840 -10.01 -25.57 39.12
N ILE A 841 -10.13 -24.42 39.80
CA ILE A 841 -10.59 -24.36 41.20
C ILE A 841 -12.07 -24.00 41.22
N ASN A 842 -12.84 -24.87 41.86
CA ASN A 842 -14.28 -24.79 42.04
C ASN A 842 -14.64 -23.79 43.16
N GLN A 843 -15.83 -23.20 43.06
CA GLN A 843 -16.36 -22.16 43.95
C GLN A 843 -16.47 -22.60 45.42
N THR A 844 -16.11 -21.70 46.34
CA THR A 844 -16.60 -21.73 47.73
C THR A 844 -17.85 -20.87 47.88
N GLN A 845 -18.96 -21.53 48.22
CA GLN A 845 -20.17 -20.90 48.77
C GLN A 845 -19.86 -20.12 50.05
N SER A 846 -20.48 -18.95 50.21
CA SER A 846 -20.62 -18.28 51.50
C SER A 846 -22.10 -17.99 51.76
N LYS A 847 -22.51 -18.31 52.99
CA LYS A 847 -23.88 -18.43 53.51
C LYS A 847 -24.49 -17.06 53.87
N THR A 848 -25.78 -16.96 53.57
CA THR A 848 -26.90 -16.36 54.34
C THR A 848 -26.79 -14.92 54.88
N SER A 849 -27.74 -14.09 54.44
CA SER A 849 -28.57 -13.28 55.34
C SER A 849 -29.98 -13.13 54.76
N ASN A 850 -30.97 -13.66 55.50
CA ASN A 850 -32.40 -13.54 55.24
C ASN A 850 -32.90 -12.13 55.59
N ARG A 851 -33.61 -11.47 54.67
CA ARG A 851 -34.74 -10.58 55.02
C ARG A 851 -35.87 -10.67 53.98
N ASN A 852 -36.98 -11.22 54.46
CA ASN A 852 -38.39 -11.08 54.08
C ASN A 852 -38.73 -10.31 52.78
N LEU A 853 -39.47 -10.98 51.89
CA LEU A 853 -40.80 -10.54 51.47
C LEU A 853 -41.58 -11.70 50.83
N ASN A 854 -42.75 -11.98 51.42
CA ASN A 854 -43.73 -12.97 50.97
C ASN A 854 -44.57 -12.45 49.79
N ASN A 855 -45.19 -13.41 49.10
CA ASN A 855 -46.35 -13.35 48.20
C ASN A 855 -46.06 -13.11 46.71
N PHE A 856 -46.08 -14.19 45.90
CA PHE A 856 -47.28 -14.61 45.14
C PHE A 856 -47.05 -15.99 44.48
N GLN A 857 -48.05 -16.87 44.57
CA GLN A 857 -48.11 -18.19 43.95
C GLN A 857 -48.76 -18.15 42.55
N ALA A 858 -48.48 -19.19 41.77
CA ALA A 858 -49.06 -19.64 40.49
C ALA A 858 -48.40 -19.03 39.23
N ALA A 859 -48.01 -19.76 38.18
CA ALA A 859 -48.27 -21.14 37.77
C ALA A 859 -47.09 -21.69 36.92
N LYS A 860 -46.79 -22.99 37.07
CA LYS A 860 -45.96 -23.75 36.11
C LYS A 860 -46.80 -24.06 34.86
N PRO A 861 -46.16 -24.05 33.68
CA PRO A 861 -46.28 -25.19 32.78
C PRO A 861 -44.92 -25.88 32.61
N VAL A 862 -45.00 -27.20 32.69
CA VAL A 862 -43.94 -28.18 32.44
C VAL A 862 -43.73 -28.31 30.94
N LEU A 863 -42.49 -28.18 30.45
CA LEU A 863 -41.98 -28.78 29.20
C LEU A 863 -40.46 -29.04 29.36
N PRO A 864 -39.90 -30.06 28.68
CA PRO A 864 -38.96 -30.99 29.27
C PRO A 864 -37.50 -30.56 29.17
N SER A 865 -36.76 -30.86 30.24
CA SER A 865 -35.30 -30.89 30.27
C SER A 865 -34.80 -32.08 29.44
N SER A 866 -34.44 -31.86 28.18
CA SER A 866 -33.42 -32.68 27.52
C SER A 866 -32.07 -32.00 27.71
N MET A 867 -31.30 -32.53 28.65
CA MET A 867 -29.85 -32.36 28.70
C MET A 867 -29.26 -32.64 27.31
N MET A 868 -28.39 -31.75 26.83
CA MET A 868 -27.41 -32.13 25.83
C MET A 868 -26.05 -31.63 26.30
N GLU A 869 -25.16 -32.60 26.54
CA GLU A 869 -23.78 -32.44 26.96
C GLU A 869 -23.03 -31.48 26.04
N ILE A 870 -22.32 -30.51 26.63
CA ILE A 870 -21.24 -29.82 25.94
C ILE A 870 -20.02 -30.74 26.03
N ILE A 871 -19.81 -31.52 24.98
CA ILE A 871 -18.57 -32.24 24.76
C ILE A 871 -17.56 -31.24 24.20
N ALA A 872 -16.58 -30.84 25.02
CA ALA A 872 -15.36 -30.18 24.57
C ALA A 872 -14.27 -31.25 24.41
N PHE A 873 -13.64 -31.33 23.23
CA PHE A 873 -12.45 -32.16 23.00
C PHE A 873 -11.23 -31.27 22.72
N ASP A 874 -10.07 -31.76 23.18
CA ASP A 874 -8.72 -31.18 23.39
C ASP A 874 -8.14 -30.10 22.45
#